data_AF-A0A2E7RHG4-F1
#
_entry.id   AF-A0A2E7RHG4-F1
#
_cell.length_a   1.000
_cell.length_b   1.000
_cell.length_c   1.000
_cell.angle_alpha   90.00
_cell.angle_beta   90.00
_cell.angle_gamma   90.00
#
_symmetry.space_group_name_H-M   'P 1'
#
loop_
_entity.id
_entity.type
_entity.pdbx_description
1 polymer ?
#
loop_
_entity_poly.entity_id
_entity_poly.type
_entity_poly.pdbx_seq_one_letter_code
_entity_poly.pdbx_strand_id
1 'polypeptide(L)'
;MITWLQTLIEKRGKWLFVALLAAVIVSFVPYISPTGSSSLDLFSDDGRSRDKYFGYDWYDPNDQRSLSVQATVSGAFGTAPRPNQDSWLDLLREAYSGNLEQSEFQKRRTRLAMEAKIALLQIGAAWRLLPLTLENKAIVGVFHEFLSRRVDKEVGITQDGELDDAKYEKTIQNLATGLGNLKPDQVEAILFEDFRANYVDAALGASGYALPLEGELEVRSDDLLWKFEAVAFDGESFEPEPLPFASIRLLSLPEGNATLSLAYDNSTKTFTFRDSLSGKPVEGDVALGSGDSTEAKLRSTRDNLAAAIKETGLNCIVTIADGNGSSADPELTLGLPLSGTPFEMPRVSSSSGAFSFTNNLKKELLAYFESRKEDPIFMVPARTTATALVFRSQQYLKEPSPPTETELRGYFSSHPGEFSRSSPKESIPTPVSPTEKDGQRGPQGLRGRSPRKPPKPNEKKNEDKPLPVPAKEVKQEIVPEPSQQPAPPVVPAAPAPSANPASSAPKLISDANVTVSDANVTVSERNATSPITEPKKPEPEPERPITFEEVREEVLARFLKDRRIHLEREARDLAEERAEDFVSELHALSRKATGKGGDPLEIRNNPGIVSLIARLKPSDRHKATFSKGEIEVESKSVGLPADALRDMLDLPSHRFFSEATYETTDGFAVMLLDARLPSSVKAFEKADFRVLVREFRMDRKKEAFQTRGEEIAEALRKGLEGGGSLAEVASRVDSRLSHHSFDGDDGKTIRERFDKRSKMLDLGVEKAQSDLNKLVELTKERNATAAEQADIDALTEGIKESRERLGQISDERGLAEDFFAVAGDTDTQLGELTGMATGQSTKAGLFVRLHEIIWEKEDEETSLLEESIKGLEARRARESRENLLSDWIEKGRGNH
;
A
#
# COMPACT_ATOMS: atom_id res chain seq x y z
N MET A 1 -5.47 5.47 -80.52
CA MET A 1 -4.95 5.51 -79.13
C MET A 1 -5.36 4.26 -78.35
N ILE A 2 -6.66 4.03 -78.10
CA ILE A 2 -7.18 2.85 -77.36
C ILE A 2 -6.61 1.52 -77.88
N THR A 3 -6.59 1.31 -79.20
CA THR A 3 -6.06 0.08 -79.83
C THR A 3 -4.58 -0.17 -79.54
N TRP A 4 -3.78 0.89 -79.39
CA TRP A 4 -2.36 0.77 -79.03
C TRP A 4 -2.22 0.32 -77.57
N LEU A 5 -3.05 0.89 -76.68
CA LEU A 5 -3.15 0.48 -75.27
C LEU A 5 -3.56 -1.00 -75.14
N GLN A 6 -4.55 -1.46 -75.93
CA GLN A 6 -4.90 -2.88 -76.00
C GLN A 6 -3.71 -3.74 -76.41
N THR A 7 -3.01 -3.45 -77.51
CA THR A 7 -1.86 -4.27 -77.94
C THR A 7 -0.70 -4.28 -76.93
N LEU A 8 -0.54 -3.21 -76.13
CA LEU A 8 0.46 -3.12 -75.08
C LEU A 8 0.06 -3.98 -73.87
N ILE A 9 -1.22 -3.97 -73.48
CA ILE A 9 -1.79 -4.82 -72.44
C ILE A 9 -1.82 -6.30 -72.86
N GLU A 10 -2.14 -6.63 -74.11
CA GLU A 10 -2.13 -8.02 -74.58
C GLU A 10 -0.72 -8.62 -74.64
N LYS A 11 0.29 -7.87 -75.11
CA LYS A 11 1.66 -8.39 -75.29
C LYS A 11 2.57 -8.22 -74.07
N ARG A 12 2.30 -7.28 -73.15
CA ARG A 12 3.09 -7.08 -71.91
C ARG A 12 2.29 -7.18 -70.62
N GLY A 13 0.95 -7.24 -70.67
CA GLY A 13 0.10 -7.26 -69.49
C GLY A 13 0.40 -8.41 -68.53
N LYS A 14 0.80 -9.61 -69.00
CA LYS A 14 1.23 -10.69 -68.10
C LYS A 14 2.45 -10.29 -67.24
N TRP A 15 3.47 -9.66 -67.84
CA TRP A 15 4.65 -9.20 -67.09
C TRP A 15 4.35 -7.97 -66.22
N LEU A 16 3.52 -7.05 -66.70
CA LEU A 16 3.11 -5.88 -65.92
C LEU A 16 2.22 -6.27 -64.73
N PHE A 17 1.34 -7.26 -64.91
CA PHE A 17 0.49 -7.81 -63.85
C PHE A 17 1.30 -8.65 -62.86
N VAL A 18 2.30 -9.43 -63.30
CA VAL A 18 3.22 -10.13 -62.38
C VAL A 18 4.08 -9.14 -61.59
N ALA A 19 4.58 -8.06 -62.22
CA ALA A 19 5.33 -7.03 -61.51
C ALA A 19 4.46 -6.25 -60.51
N LEU A 20 3.20 -5.92 -60.88
CA LEU A 20 2.27 -5.23 -60.00
C LEU A 20 1.74 -6.15 -58.88
N LEU A 21 1.52 -7.44 -59.16
CA LEU A 21 1.20 -8.45 -58.15
C LEU A 21 2.37 -8.64 -57.18
N ALA A 22 3.62 -8.66 -57.66
CA ALA A 22 4.80 -8.70 -56.81
C ALA A 22 4.91 -7.43 -55.94
N ALA A 23 4.63 -6.24 -56.48
CA ALA A 23 4.57 -5.00 -55.70
C ALA A 23 3.46 -5.03 -54.63
N VAL A 24 2.28 -5.57 -54.95
CA VAL A 24 1.19 -5.76 -53.97
C VAL A 24 1.56 -6.80 -52.92
N ILE A 25 2.19 -7.91 -53.29
CA ILE A 25 2.66 -8.93 -52.34
C ILE A 25 3.70 -8.33 -51.38
N VAL A 26 4.70 -7.61 -51.89
CA VAL A 26 5.75 -6.97 -51.08
C VAL A 26 5.20 -5.86 -50.17
N SER A 27 4.13 -5.17 -50.57
CA SER A 27 3.54 -4.07 -49.76
C SER A 27 2.45 -4.51 -48.78
N PHE A 28 1.64 -5.54 -49.09
CA PHE A 28 0.52 -5.95 -48.23
C PHE A 28 0.80 -7.18 -47.35
N VAL A 29 1.63 -8.15 -47.78
CA VAL A 29 1.88 -9.35 -46.95
C VAL A 29 2.51 -9.03 -45.58
N PRO A 30 3.41 -8.03 -45.43
CA PRO A 30 3.93 -7.65 -44.11
C PRO A 30 2.87 -7.13 -43.12
N TYR A 31 1.71 -6.67 -43.59
CA TYR A 31 0.68 -6.00 -42.78
C TYR A 31 -0.50 -6.91 -42.37
N ILE A 32 -0.51 -8.18 -42.75
CA ILE A 32 -1.66 -9.10 -42.58
C ILE A 32 -1.42 -10.15 -41.46
N SER A 33 -0.30 -10.08 -40.74
CA SER A 33 -0.01 -10.93 -39.57
C SER A 33 -0.73 -10.44 -38.30
N PRO A 34 -1.62 -11.25 -37.66
CA PRO A 34 -2.29 -10.88 -36.40
C PRO A 34 -1.37 -10.86 -35.16
N THR A 35 -0.09 -11.22 -35.35
CA THR A 35 0.98 -11.15 -34.35
C THR A 35 2.02 -10.15 -34.84
N GLY A 36 2.36 -9.15 -34.03
CA GLY A 36 3.12 -7.97 -34.44
C GLY A 36 4.62 -8.19 -34.69
N SER A 37 4.96 -8.97 -35.72
CA SER A 37 6.32 -9.07 -36.28
C SER A 37 6.26 -9.18 -37.80
N SER A 38 6.69 -8.11 -38.48
CA SER A 38 6.64 -7.99 -39.95
C SER A 38 7.55 -9.02 -40.62
N SER A 39 7.05 -9.72 -41.64
CA SER A 39 7.76 -10.79 -42.35
C SER A 39 8.92 -10.33 -43.27
N LEU A 40 9.50 -9.17 -43.00
CA LEU A 40 10.66 -8.59 -43.69
C LEU A 40 11.71 -8.03 -42.70
N ASP A 41 11.59 -8.34 -41.41
CA ASP A 41 12.50 -7.88 -40.35
C ASP A 41 13.83 -8.68 -40.35
N LEU A 42 14.55 -8.62 -41.47
CA LEU A 42 15.75 -9.43 -41.71
C LEU A 42 17.06 -8.76 -41.23
N PHE A 43 17.02 -7.45 -40.91
CA PHE A 43 18.18 -6.64 -40.54
C PHE A 43 17.83 -5.50 -39.56
N SER A 44 17.21 -5.83 -38.43
CA SER A 44 17.04 -4.91 -37.30
C SER A 44 17.77 -5.45 -36.06
N ASP A 45 19.02 -5.05 -35.85
CA ASP A 45 19.77 -5.31 -34.60
C ASP A 45 19.30 -4.31 -33.52
N ASP A 46 18.00 -4.39 -33.21
CA ASP A 46 17.31 -3.53 -32.26
C ASP A 46 17.86 -3.77 -30.84
N GLY A 47 18.14 -2.68 -30.11
CA GLY A 47 18.85 -2.68 -28.82
C GLY A 47 18.07 -3.26 -27.62
N ARG A 48 17.28 -4.33 -27.80
CA ARG A 48 16.84 -5.18 -26.70
C ARG A 48 18.09 -5.80 -26.07
N SER A 49 18.31 -5.55 -24.78
CA SER A 49 19.40 -6.16 -24.03
C SER A 49 19.28 -7.68 -24.11
N ARG A 50 20.19 -8.33 -24.84
CA ARG A 50 20.29 -9.79 -24.93
C ARG A 50 20.57 -10.33 -23.52
N ASP A 51 19.51 -10.81 -22.87
CA ASP A 51 19.54 -11.43 -21.55
C ASP A 51 20.13 -12.83 -21.71
N LYS A 52 21.46 -12.85 -21.88
CA LYS A 52 22.24 -14.05 -22.13
C LYS A 52 22.54 -14.74 -20.82
N TYR A 53 22.17 -16.01 -20.76
CA TYR A 53 22.31 -16.83 -19.58
C TYR A 53 23.08 -18.11 -19.91
N PHE A 54 24.37 -18.13 -19.56
CA PHE A 54 25.31 -19.23 -19.88
C PHE A 54 25.32 -19.67 -21.36
N GLY A 55 25.00 -18.75 -22.29
CA GLY A 55 25.00 -18.99 -23.73
C GLY A 55 23.62 -19.08 -24.37
N TYR A 56 22.57 -19.34 -23.59
CA TYR A 56 21.18 -19.20 -24.04
C TYR A 56 20.77 -17.73 -24.07
N ASP A 57 19.93 -17.31 -25.01
CA ASP A 57 19.31 -15.98 -25.02
C ASP A 57 17.82 -16.10 -24.66
N TRP A 58 17.40 -15.49 -23.54
CA TRP A 58 16.00 -15.56 -23.09
C TRP A 58 14.99 -14.94 -24.08
N TYR A 59 15.45 -14.23 -25.12
CA TYR A 59 14.62 -13.66 -26.17
C TYR A 59 14.75 -14.36 -27.55
N ASP A 60 15.62 -15.35 -27.73
CA ASP A 60 15.66 -16.14 -28.98
C ASP A 60 14.50 -17.15 -29.00
N PRO A 61 13.60 -17.15 -30.01
CA PRO A 61 12.51 -18.10 -30.12
C PRO A 61 12.94 -19.58 -30.16
N ASN A 62 14.19 -19.89 -30.54
CA ASN A 62 14.73 -21.25 -30.55
C ASN A 62 15.12 -21.70 -29.14
N ASP A 63 15.81 -20.85 -28.38
CA ASP A 63 16.17 -21.13 -26.98
C ASP A 63 14.92 -21.16 -26.10
N GLN A 64 13.97 -20.25 -26.29
CA GLN A 64 12.66 -20.32 -25.61
C GLN A 64 11.93 -21.65 -25.88
N ARG A 65 12.00 -22.19 -27.11
CA ARG A 65 11.44 -23.52 -27.44
C ARG A 65 12.21 -24.66 -26.77
N SER A 66 13.55 -24.61 -26.81
CA SER A 66 14.40 -25.60 -26.14
C SER A 66 14.12 -25.66 -24.63
N LEU A 67 14.14 -24.50 -23.97
CA LEU A 67 13.97 -24.37 -22.52
C LEU A 67 12.53 -24.65 -22.06
N SER A 68 11.50 -24.32 -22.86
CA SER A 68 10.12 -24.72 -22.55
C SER A 68 9.87 -26.22 -22.75
N VAL A 69 10.50 -26.86 -23.75
CA VAL A 69 10.50 -28.33 -23.88
C VAL A 69 11.19 -28.98 -22.67
N GLN A 70 12.37 -28.50 -22.28
CA GLN A 70 13.07 -28.99 -21.08
C GLN A 70 12.20 -28.83 -19.83
N ALA A 71 11.66 -27.63 -19.57
CA ALA A 71 10.81 -27.36 -18.41
C ALA A 71 9.53 -28.22 -18.40
N THR A 72 8.98 -28.58 -19.57
CA THR A 72 7.81 -29.45 -19.66
C THR A 72 8.16 -30.91 -19.33
N VAL A 73 9.31 -31.41 -19.78
CA VAL A 73 9.81 -32.75 -19.39
C VAL A 73 10.15 -32.79 -17.89
N SER A 74 10.96 -31.85 -17.41
CA SER A 74 11.35 -31.74 -15.99
C SER A 74 10.15 -31.56 -15.06
N GLY A 75 9.09 -30.90 -15.54
CA GLY A 75 7.83 -30.72 -14.82
C GLY A 75 6.95 -31.98 -14.82
N ALA A 76 6.89 -32.72 -15.94
CA ALA A 76 6.07 -33.93 -16.07
C ALA A 76 6.56 -35.09 -15.19
N PHE A 77 7.87 -35.17 -14.92
CA PHE A 77 8.48 -36.20 -14.06
C PHE A 77 8.78 -35.70 -12.63
N GLY A 78 8.53 -34.43 -12.29
CA GLY A 78 8.85 -33.86 -10.97
C GLY A 78 10.35 -33.72 -10.68
N THR A 79 11.20 -33.86 -11.70
CA THR A 79 12.67 -33.92 -11.61
C THR A 79 13.33 -32.54 -11.61
N ALA A 80 12.60 -31.48 -11.98
CA ALA A 80 13.10 -30.11 -12.02
C ALA A 80 13.88 -29.72 -10.73
N PRO A 81 15.12 -29.21 -10.86
CA PRO A 81 15.87 -28.66 -9.73
C PRO A 81 15.13 -27.53 -9.00
N ARG A 82 15.39 -27.36 -7.71
CA ARG A 82 14.76 -26.28 -6.94
C ARG A 82 15.33 -24.92 -7.37
N PRO A 83 14.49 -23.88 -7.58
CA PRO A 83 14.99 -22.53 -7.84
C PRO A 83 15.78 -21.98 -6.63
N ASN A 84 16.42 -20.82 -6.80
CA ASN A 84 16.84 -19.99 -5.66
C ASN A 84 15.60 -19.64 -4.81
N GLN A 85 15.73 -19.77 -3.49
CA GLN A 85 14.61 -19.66 -2.56
C GLN A 85 13.98 -18.27 -2.55
N ASP A 86 14.79 -17.22 -2.45
CA ASP A 86 14.27 -15.87 -2.24
C ASP A 86 13.62 -15.33 -3.51
N SER A 87 14.21 -15.62 -4.68
CA SER A 87 13.59 -15.42 -6.00
C SER A 87 12.23 -16.12 -6.13
N TRP A 88 12.06 -17.29 -5.50
CA TRP A 88 10.80 -18.02 -5.48
C TRP A 88 9.80 -17.44 -4.47
N LEU A 89 10.24 -16.99 -3.30
CA LEU A 89 9.41 -16.33 -2.29
C LEU A 89 8.90 -14.96 -2.77
N ASP A 90 9.71 -14.19 -3.47
CA ASP A 90 9.31 -12.92 -4.08
C ASP A 90 8.32 -13.14 -5.24
N LEU A 91 8.53 -14.16 -6.09
CA LEU A 91 7.57 -14.55 -7.12
C LEU A 91 6.21 -14.97 -6.52
N LEU A 92 6.22 -15.69 -5.39
CA LEU A 92 5.00 -16.00 -4.64
C LEU A 92 4.38 -14.74 -4.03
N ARG A 93 5.17 -13.79 -3.51
CA ARG A 93 4.67 -12.51 -2.97
C ARG A 93 3.98 -11.67 -4.04
N GLU A 94 4.54 -11.58 -5.24
CA GLU A 94 3.89 -10.91 -6.39
C GLU A 94 2.56 -11.59 -6.77
N ALA A 95 2.52 -12.92 -6.81
CA ALA A 95 1.31 -13.67 -7.13
C ALA A 95 0.21 -13.51 -6.05
N TYR A 96 0.55 -13.67 -4.76
CA TYR A 96 -0.42 -13.53 -3.67
C TYR A 96 -0.90 -12.09 -3.43
N SER A 97 -0.10 -11.08 -3.80
CA SER A 97 -0.53 -9.67 -3.79
C SER A 97 -1.40 -9.29 -5.00
N GLY A 98 -1.63 -10.20 -5.95
CA GLY A 98 -2.45 -9.97 -7.15
C GLY A 98 -1.77 -9.12 -8.22
N ASN A 99 -0.47 -8.87 -8.10
CA ASN A 99 0.31 -8.04 -9.03
C ASN A 99 0.80 -8.81 -10.27
N LEU A 100 0.55 -10.12 -10.34
CA LEU A 100 1.05 -11.01 -11.40
C LEU A 100 -0.07 -11.91 -11.93
N GLU A 101 -0.26 -11.93 -13.25
CA GLU A 101 -1.21 -12.84 -13.89
C GLU A 101 -0.75 -14.30 -13.81
N GLN A 102 -1.71 -15.24 -13.80
CA GLN A 102 -1.44 -16.68 -13.78
C GLN A 102 -0.56 -17.15 -14.96
N SER A 103 -0.69 -16.49 -16.11
CA SER A 103 0.12 -16.68 -17.32
C SER A 103 1.60 -16.36 -17.06
N GLU A 104 1.88 -15.18 -16.53
CA GLU A 104 3.23 -14.70 -16.20
C GLU A 104 3.84 -15.44 -15.00
N PHE A 105 3.03 -15.81 -14.01
CA PHE A 105 3.48 -16.67 -12.91
C PHE A 105 4.03 -18.01 -13.42
N GLN A 106 3.36 -18.66 -14.39
CA GLN A 106 3.89 -19.90 -14.98
C GLN A 106 5.19 -19.66 -15.76
N LYS A 107 5.27 -18.60 -16.58
CA LYS A 107 6.51 -18.25 -17.31
C LYS A 107 7.68 -18.01 -16.37
N ARG A 108 7.50 -17.16 -15.35
CA ARG A 108 8.54 -16.85 -14.36
C ARG A 108 8.93 -18.09 -13.54
N ARG A 109 7.97 -18.93 -13.14
CA ARG A 109 8.23 -20.22 -12.48
C ARG A 109 9.10 -21.13 -13.33
N THR A 110 8.79 -21.28 -14.62
CA THR A 110 9.62 -22.07 -15.54
C THR A 110 10.99 -21.47 -15.76
N ARG A 111 11.11 -20.13 -15.85
CA ARG A 111 12.40 -19.44 -15.97
C ARG A 111 13.29 -19.71 -14.75
N LEU A 112 12.80 -19.50 -13.53
CA LEU A 112 13.59 -19.72 -12.31
C LEU A 112 14.09 -21.17 -12.16
N ALA A 113 13.26 -22.16 -12.52
CA ALA A 113 13.65 -23.57 -12.50
C ALA A 113 14.71 -23.90 -13.57
N MET A 114 14.62 -23.31 -14.77
CA MET A 114 15.62 -23.47 -15.82
C MET A 114 16.92 -22.71 -15.53
N GLU A 115 16.86 -21.50 -14.96
CA GLU A 115 18.06 -20.76 -14.52
C GLU A 115 18.85 -21.57 -13.49
N ALA A 116 18.17 -22.13 -12.48
CA ALA A 116 18.79 -23.01 -11.49
C ALA A 116 19.33 -24.30 -12.10
N LYS A 117 18.57 -24.99 -12.98
CA LYS A 117 19.03 -26.18 -13.71
C LYS A 117 20.34 -25.90 -14.46
N ILE A 118 20.39 -24.83 -15.25
CA ILE A 118 21.55 -24.49 -16.07
C ILE A 118 22.75 -24.11 -15.17
N ALA A 119 22.56 -23.33 -14.09
CA ALA A 119 23.63 -23.03 -13.14
C ALA A 119 24.23 -24.30 -12.53
N LEU A 120 23.37 -25.21 -12.04
CA LEU A 120 23.78 -26.51 -11.49
C LEU A 120 24.49 -27.40 -12.52
N LEU A 121 24.08 -27.37 -13.79
CA LEU A 121 24.77 -28.06 -14.88
C LEU A 121 26.15 -27.48 -15.20
N GLN A 122 26.33 -26.16 -15.10
CA GLN A 122 27.63 -25.50 -15.29
C GLN A 122 28.59 -25.81 -14.14
N ILE A 123 28.11 -25.79 -12.89
CA ILE A 123 28.85 -26.27 -11.71
C ILE A 123 29.25 -27.75 -11.91
N GLY A 124 28.29 -28.61 -12.30
CA GLY A 124 28.54 -30.02 -12.58
C GLY A 124 29.52 -30.26 -13.73
N ALA A 125 29.53 -29.40 -14.76
CA ALA A 125 30.52 -29.44 -15.83
C ALA A 125 31.92 -29.04 -15.35
N ALA A 126 32.04 -28.00 -14.52
CA ALA A 126 33.29 -27.58 -13.89
C ALA A 126 33.87 -28.68 -12.98
N TRP A 127 33.01 -29.38 -12.22
CA TRP A 127 33.36 -30.54 -11.40
C TRP A 127 33.62 -31.82 -12.22
N ARG A 128 33.35 -31.81 -13.54
CA ARG A 128 33.35 -32.99 -14.43
C ARG A 128 32.44 -34.13 -13.94
N LEU A 129 31.38 -33.78 -13.21
CA LEU A 129 30.43 -34.71 -12.62
C LEU A 129 29.58 -35.35 -13.72
N LEU A 130 29.61 -36.68 -13.77
CA LEU A 130 28.78 -37.53 -14.64
C LEU A 130 28.79 -37.05 -16.11
N PRO A 131 29.90 -37.21 -16.86
CA PRO A 131 29.94 -36.87 -18.28
C PRO A 131 28.87 -37.64 -19.08
N LEU A 132 28.47 -37.10 -20.24
CA LEU A 132 27.26 -37.45 -20.99
C LEU A 132 27.28 -38.83 -21.70
N THR A 133 27.98 -39.82 -21.15
CA THR A 133 28.19 -41.16 -21.72
C THR A 133 27.60 -42.23 -20.80
N LEU A 134 26.34 -42.60 -21.05
CA LEU A 134 25.52 -43.56 -20.27
C LEU A 134 25.94 -45.05 -20.43
N GLU A 135 27.22 -45.32 -20.66
CA GLU A 135 27.72 -46.70 -20.87
C GLU A 135 27.93 -47.50 -19.57
N ASN A 136 27.95 -46.84 -18.41
CA ASN A 136 28.18 -47.49 -17.12
C ASN A 136 26.85 -47.90 -16.44
N LYS A 137 26.59 -49.20 -16.36
CA LYS A 137 25.41 -49.80 -15.72
C LYS A 137 25.16 -49.33 -14.28
N ALA A 138 26.21 -48.99 -13.51
CA ALA A 138 26.04 -48.47 -12.15
C ALA A 138 25.40 -47.06 -12.14
N ILE A 139 25.71 -46.23 -13.14
CA ILE A 139 25.11 -44.89 -13.28
C ILE A 139 23.63 -45.03 -13.70
N VAL A 140 23.32 -45.96 -14.60
CA VAL A 140 21.94 -46.26 -15.03
C VAL A 140 21.07 -46.69 -13.83
N GLY A 141 21.57 -47.58 -12.97
CA GLY A 141 20.84 -48.00 -11.76
C GLY A 141 20.52 -46.85 -10.81
N VAL A 142 21.50 -45.98 -10.53
CA VAL A 142 21.31 -44.81 -9.66
C VAL A 142 20.41 -43.74 -10.31
N PHE A 143 20.40 -43.65 -11.64
CA PHE A 143 19.46 -42.81 -12.39
C PHE A 143 18.01 -43.32 -12.30
N HIS A 144 17.78 -44.63 -12.46
CA HIS A 144 16.45 -45.24 -12.25
C HIS A 144 15.98 -45.08 -10.79
N GLU A 145 16.88 -45.17 -9.80
CA GLU A 145 16.54 -44.90 -8.39
C GLU A 145 16.19 -43.42 -8.14
N PHE A 146 16.89 -42.47 -8.76
CA PHE A 146 16.51 -41.06 -8.72
C PHE A 146 15.10 -40.84 -9.28
N LEU A 147 14.78 -41.49 -10.40
CA LEU A 147 13.45 -41.42 -11.01
C LEU A 147 12.38 -42.04 -10.09
N SER A 148 12.58 -43.24 -9.54
CA SER A 148 11.58 -43.87 -8.66
C SER A 148 11.36 -43.09 -7.35
N ARG A 149 12.36 -42.35 -6.87
CA ARG A 149 12.27 -41.43 -5.72
C ARG A 149 11.64 -40.07 -6.03
N ARG A 150 11.67 -39.59 -7.29
CA ARG A 150 11.19 -38.25 -7.70
C ARG A 150 9.85 -38.24 -8.42
N VAL A 151 9.53 -39.29 -9.17
CA VAL A 151 8.27 -39.40 -9.91
C VAL A 151 7.12 -39.59 -8.93
N ASP A 152 6.13 -38.71 -9.01
CA ASP A 152 4.98 -38.72 -8.10
C ASP A 152 4.14 -40.00 -8.27
N LYS A 153 3.48 -40.44 -7.20
CA LYS A 153 2.58 -41.59 -7.20
C LYS A 153 1.43 -41.44 -8.20
N GLU A 154 1.03 -40.20 -8.50
CA GLU A 154 -0.02 -39.89 -9.48
C GLU A 154 0.37 -40.24 -10.93
N VAL A 155 1.67 -40.30 -11.26
CA VAL A 155 2.11 -40.65 -12.63
C VAL A 155 2.08 -42.17 -12.87
N GLY A 156 2.00 -42.98 -11.80
CA GLY A 156 1.77 -44.43 -11.87
C GLY A 156 2.89 -45.27 -12.52
N ILE A 157 4.06 -44.68 -12.77
CA ILE A 157 5.23 -45.36 -13.36
C ILE A 157 5.88 -46.31 -12.35
N THR A 158 5.77 -46.04 -11.05
CA THR A 158 6.33 -46.89 -9.99
C THR A 158 5.34 -47.96 -9.50
N GLN A 159 5.87 -49.12 -9.11
CA GLN A 159 5.14 -50.15 -8.35
C GLN A 159 6.02 -50.61 -7.18
N ASP A 160 5.43 -50.64 -5.99
CA ASP A 160 6.07 -51.04 -4.72
C ASP A 160 7.41 -50.35 -4.37
N GLY A 161 7.73 -49.24 -5.04
CA GLY A 161 8.96 -48.44 -4.87
C GLY A 161 9.97 -48.58 -6.00
N GLU A 162 9.80 -49.56 -6.89
CA GLU A 162 10.62 -49.76 -8.09
C GLU A 162 9.97 -49.11 -9.33
N LEU A 163 10.77 -48.87 -10.36
CA LEU A 163 10.31 -48.29 -11.63
C LEU A 163 9.81 -49.42 -12.56
N ASP A 164 8.58 -49.33 -13.06
CA ASP A 164 8.11 -50.25 -14.10
C ASP A 164 8.66 -49.78 -15.45
N ASP A 165 9.71 -50.44 -15.94
CA ASP A 165 10.40 -50.11 -17.20
C ASP A 165 9.42 -50.02 -18.39
N ALA A 166 8.40 -50.89 -18.45
CA ALA A 166 7.42 -50.89 -19.55
C ALA A 166 6.44 -49.72 -19.47
N LYS A 167 6.10 -49.24 -18.26
CA LYS A 167 5.39 -47.96 -18.10
C LYS A 167 6.31 -46.76 -18.35
N TYR A 168 7.57 -46.84 -17.97
CA TYR A 168 8.56 -45.76 -18.14
C TYR A 168 8.83 -45.50 -19.63
N GLU A 169 9.21 -46.53 -20.39
CA GLU A 169 9.36 -46.44 -21.85
C GLU A 169 8.10 -45.87 -22.52
N LYS A 170 6.92 -46.40 -22.16
CA LYS A 170 5.64 -45.94 -22.70
C LYS A 170 5.35 -44.47 -22.36
N THR A 171 5.72 -44.01 -21.16
CA THR A 171 5.51 -42.62 -20.74
C THR A 171 6.46 -41.67 -21.47
N ILE A 172 7.72 -42.07 -21.63
CA ILE A 172 8.68 -41.36 -22.50
C ILE A 172 8.15 -41.28 -23.94
N GLN A 173 7.69 -42.38 -24.53
CA GLN A 173 7.16 -42.41 -25.90
C GLN A 173 5.93 -41.49 -26.07
N ASN A 174 4.99 -41.53 -25.12
CA ASN A 174 3.82 -40.65 -25.09
C ASN A 174 4.23 -39.17 -25.02
N LEU A 175 5.14 -38.81 -24.11
CA LEU A 175 5.59 -37.43 -23.91
C LEU A 175 6.40 -36.92 -25.12
N ALA A 176 7.30 -37.75 -25.67
CA ALA A 176 8.10 -37.42 -26.85
C ALA A 176 7.21 -37.16 -28.09
N THR A 177 6.13 -37.93 -28.25
CA THR A 177 5.13 -37.70 -29.30
C THR A 177 4.34 -36.41 -29.04
N GLY A 178 3.89 -36.20 -27.80
CA GLY A 178 3.12 -35.02 -27.40
C GLY A 178 3.87 -33.69 -27.56
N LEU A 179 5.19 -33.69 -27.34
CA LEU A 179 6.05 -32.50 -27.46
C LEU A 179 6.59 -32.27 -28.89
N GLY A 180 5.82 -32.66 -29.91
CA GLY A 180 6.12 -32.36 -31.32
C GLY A 180 7.04 -33.36 -32.01
N ASN A 181 6.92 -34.65 -31.68
CA ASN A 181 7.74 -35.75 -32.21
C ASN A 181 9.25 -35.60 -31.90
N LEU A 182 9.57 -35.34 -30.63
CA LEU A 182 10.91 -35.59 -30.10
C LEU A 182 11.26 -37.08 -30.17
N LYS A 183 12.54 -37.43 -30.07
CA LYS A 183 12.96 -38.80 -29.83
C LYS A 183 12.86 -39.17 -28.35
N PRO A 184 12.56 -40.43 -28.00
CA PRO A 184 12.68 -40.94 -26.63
C PRO A 184 14.03 -40.58 -25.97
N ASP A 185 15.13 -40.80 -26.69
CA ASP A 185 16.51 -40.51 -26.28
C ASP A 185 16.74 -39.03 -25.90
N GLN A 186 15.96 -38.09 -26.44
CA GLN A 186 16.04 -36.67 -26.06
C GLN A 186 15.32 -36.38 -24.75
N VAL A 187 14.20 -37.06 -24.47
CA VAL A 187 13.49 -36.96 -23.19
C VAL A 187 14.34 -37.57 -22.08
N GLU A 188 14.94 -38.74 -22.33
CA GLU A 188 15.88 -39.39 -21.41
C GLU A 188 17.10 -38.52 -21.12
N ALA A 189 17.70 -37.89 -22.14
CA ALA A 189 18.82 -36.96 -21.95
C ALA A 189 18.46 -35.76 -21.05
N ILE A 190 17.26 -35.19 -21.20
CA ILE A 190 16.78 -34.07 -20.36
C ILE A 190 16.59 -34.53 -18.90
N LEU A 191 16.08 -35.74 -18.68
CA LEU A 191 15.96 -36.34 -17.34
C LEU A 191 17.33 -36.66 -16.73
N PHE A 192 18.29 -37.10 -17.55
CA PHE A 192 19.68 -37.32 -17.10
C PHE A 192 20.39 -36.02 -16.75
N GLU A 193 20.12 -34.92 -17.45
CA GLU A 193 20.55 -33.58 -17.03
C GLU A 193 19.92 -33.15 -15.69
N ASP A 194 18.61 -33.39 -15.50
CA ASP A 194 17.96 -33.11 -14.22
C ASP A 194 18.60 -33.91 -13.07
N PHE A 195 18.86 -35.20 -13.29
CA PHE A 195 19.60 -36.07 -12.37
C PHE A 195 20.96 -35.48 -11.99
N ARG A 196 21.76 -35.07 -12.99
CA ARG A 196 23.06 -34.42 -12.76
C ARG A 196 22.93 -33.13 -11.97
N ALA A 197 21.98 -32.26 -12.33
CA ALA A 197 21.73 -31.00 -11.62
C ALA A 197 21.28 -31.23 -10.17
N ASN A 198 20.42 -32.23 -9.91
CA ASN A 198 20.00 -32.62 -8.56
C ASN A 198 21.16 -33.19 -7.72
N TYR A 199 22.10 -33.91 -8.32
CA TYR A 199 23.30 -34.38 -7.62
C TYR A 199 24.25 -33.23 -7.22
N VAL A 200 24.34 -32.19 -8.05
CA VAL A 200 25.04 -30.94 -7.67
C VAL A 200 24.28 -30.23 -6.56
N ASP A 201 22.96 -30.08 -6.68
CA ASP A 201 22.09 -29.42 -5.70
C ASP A 201 22.19 -30.08 -4.31
N ALA A 202 22.20 -31.41 -4.28
CA ALA A 202 22.40 -32.20 -3.05
C ALA A 202 23.80 -32.07 -2.45
N ALA A 203 24.85 -31.94 -3.28
CA ALA A 203 26.22 -31.74 -2.80
C ALA A 203 26.43 -30.32 -2.22
N LEU A 204 25.82 -29.30 -2.82
CA LEU A 204 25.78 -27.94 -2.28
C LEU A 204 24.97 -27.90 -0.97
N GLY A 205 23.81 -28.58 -0.95
CA GLY A 205 22.94 -28.73 0.23
C GLY A 205 23.46 -29.67 1.32
N ALA A 206 24.74 -30.05 1.30
CA ALA A 206 25.38 -30.92 2.30
C ALA A 206 26.61 -30.28 2.97
N SER A 207 26.96 -29.03 2.68
CA SER A 207 28.19 -28.38 3.17
C SER A 207 28.09 -27.69 4.53
N GLY A 208 26.94 -27.79 5.21
CA GLY A 208 26.74 -27.20 6.53
C GLY A 208 27.27 -28.11 7.63
N TYR A 209 28.35 -27.70 8.28
CA TYR A 209 28.87 -28.33 9.49
C TYR A 209 28.59 -27.45 10.70
N ALA A 210 28.33 -28.08 11.85
CA ALA A 210 28.27 -27.42 13.15
C ALA A 210 29.25 -28.08 14.12
N LEU A 211 29.93 -27.27 14.92
CA LEU A 211 30.73 -27.79 16.02
C LEU A 211 29.79 -28.27 17.13
N PRO A 212 30.11 -29.35 17.86
CA PRO A 212 29.31 -29.77 19.02
C PRO A 212 29.12 -28.64 20.04
N LEU A 213 30.14 -27.81 20.23
CA LEU A 213 30.08 -26.62 21.09
C LEU A 213 29.05 -25.57 20.62
N GLU A 214 28.76 -25.47 19.32
CA GLU A 214 27.74 -24.55 18.79
C GLU A 214 26.33 -25.09 19.06
N GLY A 215 26.13 -26.41 19.01
CA GLY A 215 24.91 -27.06 19.49
C GLY A 215 24.76 -26.94 21.01
N GLU A 216 25.84 -27.11 21.77
CA GLU A 216 25.85 -26.89 23.22
C GLU A 216 25.49 -25.44 23.56
N LEU A 217 25.90 -24.45 22.76
CA LEU A 217 25.57 -23.04 22.96
C LEU A 217 24.13 -22.68 22.53
N GLU A 218 23.58 -23.35 21.51
CA GLU A 218 22.17 -23.15 21.09
C GLU A 218 21.17 -23.86 22.03
N VAL A 219 21.53 -25.01 22.60
CA VAL A 219 20.72 -25.63 23.68
C VAL A 219 20.78 -24.74 24.92
N ARG A 220 21.99 -24.36 25.37
CA ARG A 220 22.19 -23.61 26.63
C ARG A 220 21.88 -22.11 26.56
N SER A 221 21.37 -21.58 25.45
CA SER A 221 20.92 -20.18 25.42
C SER A 221 19.68 -19.94 26.28
N ASP A 222 18.89 -20.99 26.48
CA ASP A 222 17.56 -20.93 27.11
C ASP A 222 17.54 -21.56 28.53
N ASP A 223 18.58 -22.30 28.94
CA ASP A 223 18.71 -23.00 30.24
C ASP A 223 18.84 -22.08 31.47
N LEU A 224 18.95 -20.76 31.27
CA LEU A 224 19.12 -19.79 32.35
C LEU A 224 17.75 -19.33 32.85
N LEU A 225 17.34 -19.86 34.00
CA LEU A 225 16.16 -19.45 34.74
C LEU A 225 16.54 -18.29 35.69
N TRP A 226 15.78 -17.20 35.65
CA TRP A 226 16.09 -15.97 36.39
C TRP A 226 15.18 -15.83 37.60
N LYS A 227 15.75 -15.43 38.74
CA LYS A 227 15.01 -15.08 39.96
C LYS A 227 15.28 -13.62 40.30
N PHE A 228 14.26 -12.77 40.21
CA PHE A 228 14.42 -11.34 40.51
C PHE A 228 13.12 -10.66 40.98
N GLU A 229 13.28 -9.62 41.80
CA GLU A 229 12.21 -8.65 42.09
C GLU A 229 12.40 -7.46 41.14
N ALA A 230 11.31 -6.88 40.64
CA ALA A 230 11.37 -5.72 39.75
C ALA A 230 10.25 -4.72 40.04
N VAL A 231 10.52 -3.45 39.74
CA VAL A 231 9.59 -2.34 39.92
C VAL A 231 9.53 -1.51 38.64
N ALA A 232 8.32 -1.18 38.21
CA ALA A 232 8.08 -0.29 37.07
C ALA A 232 7.33 0.99 37.48
N PHE A 233 7.84 2.11 36.96
CA PHE A 233 7.29 3.46 37.01
C PHE A 233 6.77 3.84 35.61
N ASP A 234 5.47 4.08 35.46
CA ASP A 234 4.88 4.37 34.15
C ASP A 234 5.34 5.73 33.58
N GLY A 235 5.81 5.71 32.33
CA GLY A 235 6.20 6.89 31.57
C GLY A 235 5.08 7.53 30.74
N GLU A 236 3.98 6.81 30.46
CA GLU A 236 2.88 7.33 29.67
C GLU A 236 2.04 8.30 30.52
N SER A 237 1.61 7.91 31.73
CA SER A 237 0.90 8.78 32.70
C SER A 237 1.78 9.78 33.45
N PHE A 238 3.10 9.77 33.26
CA PHE A 238 3.98 10.78 33.85
C PHE A 238 3.72 12.17 33.24
N GLU A 239 3.15 13.08 34.03
CA GLU A 239 2.94 14.49 33.66
C GLU A 239 3.98 15.39 34.36
N PRO A 240 4.87 16.08 33.62
CA PRO A 240 5.81 17.04 34.21
C PRO A 240 5.11 18.33 34.62
N GLU A 241 5.75 19.13 35.48
CA GLU A 241 5.20 20.41 35.94
C GLU A 241 4.78 21.34 34.77
N PRO A 242 3.60 22.00 34.85
CA PRO A 242 3.13 22.94 33.83
C PRO A 242 4.15 23.99 33.44
N LEU A 243 4.28 24.26 32.14
CA LEU A 243 5.25 25.21 31.58
C LEU A 243 4.90 26.66 31.94
N PRO A 244 5.67 27.36 32.80
CA PRO A 244 5.35 28.72 33.24
C PRO A 244 5.76 29.73 32.16
N PHE A 245 4.77 30.46 31.60
CA PHE A 245 5.04 31.48 30.58
C PHE A 245 5.22 32.89 31.17
N ALA A 246 4.66 33.16 32.35
CA ALA A 246 4.85 34.43 33.07
C ALA A 246 4.74 34.27 34.58
N SER A 247 5.74 34.72 35.32
CA SER A 247 5.60 35.12 36.74
C SER A 247 5.20 36.58 36.82
N ILE A 248 4.18 36.88 37.61
CA ILE A 248 3.70 38.22 37.95
C ILE A 248 3.96 38.44 39.44
N ARG A 249 4.84 39.37 39.79
CA ARG A 249 5.14 39.74 41.18
C ARG A 249 4.66 41.16 41.47
N LEU A 250 3.91 41.35 42.56
CA LEU A 250 3.49 42.68 43.00
C LEU A 250 4.58 43.27 43.92
N LEU A 251 5.18 44.39 43.49
CA LEU A 251 6.18 45.15 44.26
C LEU A 251 5.51 46.20 45.16
N SER A 252 4.33 46.67 44.78
CA SER A 252 3.52 47.63 45.54
C SER A 252 2.03 47.46 45.20
N LEU A 253 1.17 48.20 45.90
CA LEU A 253 -0.25 48.27 45.53
C LEU A 253 -0.39 49.10 44.24
N PRO A 254 -1.05 48.59 43.19
CA PRO A 254 -1.27 49.35 41.97
C PRO A 254 -2.31 50.45 42.20
N GLU A 255 -2.21 51.53 41.42
CA GLU A 255 -3.12 52.69 41.50
C GLU A 255 -4.56 52.33 41.08
N GLY A 256 -5.55 53.05 41.63
CA GLY A 256 -6.94 52.90 41.21
C GLY A 256 -7.11 53.21 39.73
N ASN A 257 -7.71 52.27 38.99
CA ASN A 257 -7.82 52.20 37.53
C ASN A 257 -6.52 51.83 36.76
N ALA A 258 -5.49 51.32 37.45
CA ALA A 258 -4.40 50.62 36.77
C ALA A 258 -4.93 49.43 35.97
N THR A 259 -4.25 49.08 34.89
CA THR A 259 -4.63 47.99 33.98
C THR A 259 -3.51 46.96 33.83
N LEU A 260 -3.89 45.69 33.74
CA LEU A 260 -3.01 44.57 33.36
C LEU A 260 -3.66 43.85 32.17
N SER A 261 -2.93 43.71 31.07
CA SER A 261 -3.43 43.07 29.84
C SER A 261 -2.77 41.71 29.65
N LEU A 262 -3.59 40.69 29.44
CA LEU A 262 -3.18 39.32 29.12
C LEU A 262 -3.66 38.98 27.71
N ALA A 263 -2.72 38.86 26.77
CA ALA A 263 -2.96 38.31 25.45
C ALA A 263 -2.70 36.80 25.48
N TYR A 264 -3.73 36.00 25.14
CA TYR A 264 -3.70 34.55 25.14
C TYR A 264 -4.51 34.00 23.96
N ASP A 265 -3.86 33.20 23.10
CA ASP A 265 -4.40 32.80 21.80
C ASP A 265 -4.94 34.03 21.02
N ASN A 266 -6.11 33.95 20.40
CA ASN A 266 -6.74 35.07 19.69
C ASN A 266 -7.50 36.06 20.59
N SER A 267 -7.25 36.06 21.91
CA SER A 267 -8.01 36.87 22.88
C SER A 267 -7.12 37.74 23.76
N THR A 268 -7.50 39.00 23.96
CA THR A 268 -6.87 39.91 24.92
C THR A 268 -7.88 40.24 26.01
N LYS A 269 -7.58 39.86 27.25
CA LYS A 269 -8.35 40.24 28.44
C LYS A 269 -7.60 41.35 29.17
N THR A 270 -8.33 42.37 29.63
CA THR A 270 -7.78 43.50 30.38
C THR A 270 -8.38 43.50 31.77
N PHE A 271 -7.53 43.52 32.79
CA PHE A 271 -7.91 43.52 34.20
C PHE A 271 -7.77 44.93 34.77
N THR A 272 -8.83 45.45 35.40
CA THR A 272 -8.93 46.83 35.92
C THR A 272 -8.94 46.83 37.44
N PHE A 273 -7.88 47.35 38.06
CA PHE A 273 -7.77 47.41 39.52
C PHE A 273 -8.60 48.56 40.11
N ARG A 274 -9.40 48.29 41.16
CA ARG A 274 -10.28 49.30 41.79
C ARG A 274 -10.27 49.21 43.32
N ASP A 275 -10.35 50.36 43.98
CA ASP A 275 -10.39 50.47 45.46
C ASP A 275 -11.65 49.84 46.08
N SER A 276 -12.76 49.77 45.33
CA SER A 276 -13.96 49.02 45.73
C SER A 276 -14.81 48.61 44.53
N LEU A 277 -15.43 47.43 44.61
CA LEU A 277 -16.38 46.92 43.60
C LEU A 277 -17.82 47.30 44.00
N SER A 278 -18.21 48.53 43.72
CA SER A 278 -19.55 49.07 44.02
C SER A 278 -20.56 48.79 42.90
N GLY A 279 -21.07 47.56 42.84
CA GLY A 279 -22.11 47.15 41.89
C GLY A 279 -22.10 45.65 41.61
N LYS A 280 -22.66 45.25 40.46
CA LYS A 280 -22.28 43.96 39.87
C LYS A 280 -20.85 44.09 39.33
N PRO A 281 -19.92 43.16 39.62
CA PRO A 281 -18.59 43.20 39.02
C PRO A 281 -18.69 43.06 37.50
N VAL A 282 -17.84 43.78 36.78
CA VAL A 282 -17.63 43.58 35.33
C VAL A 282 -16.52 42.53 35.18
N GLU A 283 -16.63 41.67 34.17
CA GLU A 283 -15.60 40.68 33.85
C GLU A 283 -14.24 41.38 33.64
N GLY A 284 -13.25 41.07 34.48
CA GLY A 284 -11.93 41.73 34.48
C GLY A 284 -11.71 42.76 35.59
N ASP A 285 -12.73 43.21 36.33
CA ASP A 285 -12.51 44.09 37.48
C ASP A 285 -11.86 43.35 38.66
N VAL A 286 -10.76 43.91 39.19
CA VAL A 286 -10.00 43.34 40.31
C VAL A 286 -10.08 44.27 41.51
N ALA A 287 -10.58 43.77 42.64
CA ALA A 287 -10.58 44.52 43.89
C ALA A 287 -9.15 44.64 44.46
N LEU A 288 -8.74 45.86 44.83
CA LEU A 288 -7.56 46.07 45.67
C LEU A 288 -7.77 45.45 47.06
N GLY A 289 -6.77 44.73 47.55
CA GLY A 289 -6.88 43.93 48.76
C GLY A 289 -6.97 44.75 50.04
N SER A 290 -7.87 44.34 50.94
CA SER A 290 -8.01 44.90 52.29
C SER A 290 -7.31 44.03 53.33
N GLY A 291 -6.75 44.65 54.37
CA GLY A 291 -6.04 43.96 55.46
C GLY A 291 -5.22 44.92 56.32
N ASP A 292 -4.77 44.47 57.49
CA ASP A 292 -4.11 45.31 58.49
C ASP A 292 -2.64 45.63 58.17
N SER A 293 -1.97 44.77 57.39
CA SER A 293 -0.59 44.96 56.93
C SER A 293 -0.50 45.15 55.41
N THR A 294 0.57 45.80 54.93
CA THR A 294 0.83 45.96 53.49
C THR A 294 0.92 44.62 52.77
N GLU A 295 1.59 43.63 53.38
CA GLU A 295 1.71 42.27 52.85
C GLU A 295 0.35 41.58 52.68
N ALA A 296 -0.55 41.71 53.66
CA ALA A 296 -1.90 41.15 53.58
C ALA A 296 -2.71 41.77 52.43
N LYS A 297 -2.59 43.09 52.22
CA LYS A 297 -3.21 43.79 51.08
C LYS A 297 -2.65 43.32 49.74
N LEU A 298 -1.34 43.13 49.64
CA LEU A 298 -0.69 42.65 48.41
C LEU A 298 -1.10 41.20 48.09
N ARG A 299 -1.13 40.30 49.08
CA ARG A 299 -1.62 38.91 48.92
C ARG A 299 -3.10 38.88 48.51
N SER A 300 -3.97 39.61 49.21
CA SER A 300 -5.38 39.72 48.82
C SER A 300 -5.56 40.29 47.40
N THR A 301 -4.73 41.25 46.97
CA THR A 301 -4.76 41.77 45.59
C THR A 301 -4.31 40.72 44.56
N ARG A 302 -3.27 39.93 44.86
CA ARG A 302 -2.83 38.78 44.05
C ARG A 302 -3.95 37.73 43.93
N ASP A 303 -4.59 37.39 45.04
CA ASP A 303 -5.59 36.33 45.09
C ASP A 303 -6.88 36.76 44.36
N ASN A 304 -7.28 38.02 44.46
CA ASN A 304 -8.36 38.62 43.67
C ASN A 304 -8.03 38.62 42.15
N LEU A 305 -6.79 38.93 41.77
CA LEU A 305 -6.34 38.84 40.37
C LEU A 305 -6.36 37.39 39.87
N ALA A 306 -5.93 36.43 40.69
CA ALA A 306 -5.95 35.01 40.36
C ALA A 306 -7.37 34.45 40.19
N ALA A 307 -8.33 34.94 40.98
CA ALA A 307 -9.75 34.64 40.81
C ALA A 307 -10.29 35.24 39.50
N ALA A 308 -10.06 36.53 39.25
CA ALA A 308 -10.52 37.20 38.05
C ALA A 308 -9.98 36.55 36.76
N ILE A 309 -8.71 36.12 36.73
CA ILE A 309 -8.14 35.40 35.57
C ILE A 309 -8.90 34.07 35.35
N LYS A 310 -9.19 33.31 36.40
CA LYS A 310 -9.95 32.04 36.31
C LYS A 310 -11.39 32.27 35.81
N GLU A 311 -12.03 33.38 36.18
CA GLU A 311 -13.38 33.72 35.70
C GLU A 311 -13.44 34.07 34.20
N THR A 312 -12.34 34.55 33.59
CA THR A 312 -12.33 34.91 32.15
C THR A 312 -12.42 33.72 31.17
N GLY A 313 -12.36 32.48 31.67
CA GLY A 313 -12.44 31.25 30.86
C GLY A 313 -11.23 30.98 29.98
N LEU A 314 -10.10 31.67 30.19
CA LEU A 314 -8.85 31.40 29.49
C LEU A 314 -8.30 30.01 29.88
N ASN A 315 -7.94 29.21 28.88
CA ASN A 315 -7.33 27.89 29.10
C ASN A 315 -5.83 28.04 29.46
N CYS A 316 -5.55 28.61 30.62
CA CYS A 316 -4.22 28.71 31.23
C CYS A 316 -4.25 28.25 32.70
N ILE A 317 -3.15 27.69 33.17
CA ILE A 317 -3.01 27.24 34.56
C ILE A 317 -2.56 28.42 35.42
N VAL A 318 -3.22 28.64 36.56
CA VAL A 318 -2.98 29.78 37.46
C VAL A 318 -2.55 29.26 38.82
N THR A 319 -1.23 29.28 39.06
CA THR A 319 -0.58 28.80 40.28
C THR A 319 -0.21 29.97 41.17
N ILE A 320 -0.58 29.91 42.45
CA ILE A 320 -0.23 30.90 43.46
C ILE A 320 0.98 30.38 44.24
N ALA A 321 2.04 31.18 44.35
CA ALA A 321 3.20 30.87 45.19
C ALA A 321 3.18 31.74 46.46
N ASP A 322 3.00 31.08 47.61
CA ASP A 322 3.35 31.64 48.91
C ASP A 322 4.72 31.05 49.31
N GLY A 323 5.76 31.89 49.33
CA GLY A 323 7.08 31.46 49.75
C GLY A 323 7.09 31.05 51.23
N ASN A 324 7.85 29.99 51.57
CA ASN A 324 7.98 29.42 52.93
C ASN A 324 8.78 30.32 53.91
N GLY A 325 8.58 31.64 53.87
CA GLY A 325 9.26 32.61 54.73
C GLY A 325 8.54 33.96 54.77
N SER A 326 8.65 34.66 55.91
CA SER A 326 7.91 35.91 56.21
C SER A 326 8.45 37.16 55.49
N SER A 327 8.98 37.00 54.28
CA SER A 327 9.51 38.10 53.45
C SER A 327 9.44 37.79 51.94
N ALA A 328 8.56 36.87 51.53
CA ALA A 328 8.32 36.57 50.12
C ALA A 328 7.26 37.52 49.54
N ASP A 329 7.65 38.29 48.51
CA ASP A 329 6.72 39.07 47.70
C ASP A 329 5.63 38.15 47.10
N PRO A 330 4.35 38.58 47.04
CA PRO A 330 3.30 37.75 46.47
C PRO A 330 3.49 37.58 44.96
N GLU A 331 3.73 36.34 44.55
CA GLU A 331 3.96 35.94 43.17
C GLU A 331 2.84 35.04 42.64
N LEU A 332 2.44 35.30 41.39
CA LEU A 332 1.40 34.60 40.65
C LEU A 332 1.99 34.07 39.35
N THR A 333 1.98 32.76 39.17
CA THR A 333 2.58 32.09 38.01
C THR A 333 1.50 31.62 37.05
N LEU A 334 1.62 32.02 35.78
CA LEU A 334 0.74 31.61 34.69
C LEU A 334 1.45 30.55 33.84
N GLY A 335 0.83 29.38 33.72
CA GLY A 335 1.33 28.23 32.99
C GLY A 335 0.49 27.85 31.77
N LEU A 336 1.11 27.21 30.78
CA LEU A 336 0.40 26.60 29.67
C LEU A 336 -0.20 25.24 30.10
N PRO A 337 -1.43 24.90 29.69
CA PRO A 337 -2.05 23.61 30.00
C PRO A 337 -1.34 22.46 29.29
N LEU A 338 -1.38 21.25 29.86
CA LEU A 338 -0.75 20.06 29.28
C LEU A 338 -1.41 19.65 27.94
N SER A 339 -2.72 19.76 27.84
CA SER A 339 -3.47 19.58 26.60
C SER A 339 -3.85 20.94 25.97
N GLY A 340 -3.57 21.07 24.67
CA GLY A 340 -3.70 22.34 23.95
C GLY A 340 -2.49 23.27 24.12
N THR A 341 -2.25 24.11 23.11
CA THR A 341 -1.22 25.17 23.12
C THR A 341 -1.78 26.32 22.30
N PRO A 342 -1.68 27.59 22.75
CA PRO A 342 -2.18 28.73 21.97
C PRO A 342 -1.42 28.85 20.63
N PHE A 343 -2.03 29.48 19.62
CA PHE A 343 -1.39 29.69 18.32
C PHE A 343 -0.15 30.60 18.41
N GLU A 344 -0.19 31.61 19.27
CA GLU A 344 0.93 32.52 19.53
C GLU A 344 1.39 32.43 20.99
N MET A 345 2.65 32.84 21.23
CA MET A 345 3.22 32.95 22.58
C MET A 345 2.45 34.01 23.41
N PRO A 346 1.87 33.64 24.56
CA PRO A 346 1.15 34.58 25.42
C PRO A 346 2.00 35.75 25.90
N ARG A 347 1.35 36.89 26.15
CA ARG A 347 2.01 38.13 26.58
C ARG A 347 1.24 38.77 27.72
N VAL A 348 1.98 39.26 28.72
CA VAL A 348 1.45 40.04 29.84
C VAL A 348 2.08 41.43 29.80
N SER A 349 1.28 42.47 30.02
CA SER A 349 1.76 43.85 30.21
C SER A 349 0.90 44.58 31.24
N SER A 350 1.37 45.70 31.77
CA SER A 350 0.59 46.57 32.67
C SER A 350 0.89 48.04 32.41
N SER A 351 -0.07 48.91 32.75
CA SER A 351 0.10 50.36 32.77
C SER A 351 0.75 50.90 34.06
N SER A 352 1.05 50.04 35.05
CA SER A 352 1.61 50.44 36.34
C SER A 352 2.97 49.78 36.63
N GLY A 353 3.90 50.56 37.19
CA GLY A 353 5.19 50.07 37.70
C GLY A 353 5.11 49.25 38.99
N ALA A 354 3.90 49.01 39.52
CA ALA A 354 3.67 48.14 40.68
C ALA A 354 3.94 46.65 40.42
N PHE A 355 4.04 46.25 39.15
CA PHE A 355 4.22 44.85 38.73
C PHE A 355 5.61 44.62 38.14
N SER A 356 6.21 43.48 38.50
CA SER A 356 7.35 42.89 37.79
C SER A 356 6.90 41.65 37.01
N PHE A 357 7.40 41.49 35.79
CA PHE A 357 7.05 40.40 34.88
C PHE A 357 8.30 39.62 34.46
N THR A 358 8.31 38.32 34.74
CA THR A 358 9.39 37.42 34.28
C THR A 358 8.84 36.39 33.30
N ASN A 359 9.28 36.46 32.04
CA ASN A 359 8.96 35.46 31.00
C ASN A 359 10.18 34.57 30.78
N ASN A 360 10.27 33.49 31.57
CA ASN A 360 11.34 32.50 31.41
C ASN A 360 11.15 31.66 30.14
N LEU A 361 9.91 31.35 29.77
CA LEU A 361 9.59 30.51 28.61
C LEU A 361 10.19 31.04 27.30
N LYS A 362 10.16 32.35 27.01
CA LYS A 362 10.80 32.86 25.78
C LYS A 362 12.31 32.59 25.78
N LYS A 363 12.98 32.68 26.94
CA LYS A 363 14.41 32.42 27.08
C LYS A 363 14.73 30.93 26.93
N GLU A 364 13.93 30.06 27.55
CA GLU A 364 14.03 28.60 27.43
C GLU A 364 13.82 28.15 25.98
N LEU A 365 12.72 28.58 25.34
CA LEU A 365 12.41 28.25 23.95
C LEU A 365 13.46 28.81 22.96
N LEU A 366 14.06 29.96 23.24
CA LEU A 366 15.16 30.51 22.43
C LEU A 366 16.42 29.65 22.54
N ALA A 367 16.80 29.24 23.76
CA ALA A 367 17.96 28.38 23.97
C ALA A 367 17.77 27.00 23.34
N TYR A 368 16.56 26.43 23.47
CA TYR A 368 16.13 25.19 22.83
C TYR A 368 16.16 25.29 21.29
N PHE A 369 15.68 26.41 20.73
CA PHE A 369 15.73 26.64 19.29
C PHE A 369 17.18 26.74 18.79
N GLU A 370 18.04 27.50 19.48
CA GLU A 370 19.43 27.69 19.07
C GLU A 370 20.28 26.41 19.14
N SER A 371 19.95 25.46 20.02
CA SER A 371 20.62 24.14 20.07
C SER A 371 20.12 23.16 19.02
N ARG A 372 18.92 23.37 18.45
CA ARG A 372 18.25 22.46 17.48
C ARG A 372 17.92 23.08 16.12
N LYS A 373 18.40 24.28 15.83
CA LYS A 373 18.11 25.03 14.59
C LYS A 373 18.47 24.32 13.27
N GLU A 374 19.28 23.26 13.34
CA GLU A 374 19.67 22.41 12.21
C GLU A 374 18.72 21.21 12.01
N ASP A 375 17.84 20.91 12.97
CA ASP A 375 16.82 19.85 12.83
C ASP A 375 15.85 20.20 11.68
N PRO A 376 15.43 19.23 10.84
CA PRO A 376 14.55 19.48 9.69
C PRO A 376 13.23 20.21 10.01
N ILE A 377 12.73 20.09 11.24
CA ILE A 377 11.54 20.78 11.75
C ILE A 377 11.77 22.29 11.83
N PHE A 378 12.98 22.73 12.20
CA PHE A 378 13.37 24.13 12.35
C PHE A 378 14.05 24.72 11.11
N MET A 379 14.31 23.90 10.08
CA MET A 379 14.69 24.38 8.75
C MET A 379 13.49 24.79 7.88
N VAL A 380 13.68 25.76 7.00
CA VAL A 380 12.90 25.95 5.76
C VAL A 380 13.38 24.89 4.77
N PRO A 381 12.51 23.99 4.26
CA PRO A 381 12.93 22.93 3.36
C PRO A 381 13.47 23.50 2.05
N ALA A 382 14.33 22.73 1.38
CA ALA A 382 14.78 23.07 0.03
C ALA A 382 13.58 23.22 -0.93
N ARG A 383 13.59 24.29 -1.73
CA ARG A 383 12.48 24.66 -2.62
C ARG A 383 12.96 24.86 -4.06
N THR A 384 12.25 24.23 -5.00
CA THR A 384 12.42 24.45 -6.42
C THR A 384 11.52 25.60 -6.87
N THR A 385 12.09 26.54 -7.61
CA THR A 385 11.36 27.61 -8.29
C THR A 385 11.29 27.25 -9.77
N ALA A 386 10.09 27.22 -10.35
CA ALA A 386 9.89 26.88 -11.75
C ALA A 386 8.84 27.78 -12.41
N THR A 387 9.00 28.05 -13.71
CA THR A 387 8.00 28.71 -14.56
C THR A 387 7.47 27.72 -15.59
N ALA A 388 6.17 27.43 -15.54
CA ALA A 388 5.46 26.69 -16.57
C ALA A 388 5.04 27.63 -17.72
N LEU A 389 5.18 27.17 -18.96
CA LEU A 389 4.83 27.89 -20.18
C LEU A 389 3.71 27.13 -20.90
N VAL A 390 2.52 27.74 -20.97
CA VAL A 390 1.26 27.06 -21.32
C VAL A 390 0.81 27.40 -22.75
N PHE A 391 0.87 26.40 -23.62
CA PHE A 391 0.38 26.40 -25.00
C PHE A 391 -1.12 26.08 -24.98
N ARG A 392 -1.96 27.11 -24.81
CA ARG A 392 -3.43 26.94 -24.72
C ARG A 392 -4.02 26.56 -26.08
N SER A 393 -4.78 25.46 -26.14
CA SER A 393 -5.46 24.96 -27.35
C SER A 393 -6.36 26.01 -28.00
N GLN A 394 -7.03 26.83 -27.18
CA GLN A 394 -7.89 27.93 -27.64
C GLN A 394 -7.18 28.96 -28.55
N GLN A 395 -5.84 29.06 -28.51
CA GLN A 395 -5.10 29.97 -29.39
C GLN A 395 -4.97 29.46 -30.84
N TYR A 396 -5.26 28.17 -31.07
CA TYR A 396 -5.20 27.50 -32.37
C TYR A 396 -6.59 27.12 -32.92
N LEU A 397 -7.66 27.44 -32.17
CA LEU A 397 -9.04 27.11 -32.52
C LEU A 397 -9.51 27.94 -33.74
N LYS A 398 -9.70 27.25 -34.87
CA LYS A 398 -10.18 27.86 -36.12
C LYS A 398 -11.68 28.13 -36.04
N GLU A 399 -12.12 29.26 -36.61
CA GLU A 399 -13.54 29.58 -36.71
C GLU A 399 -14.27 28.55 -37.60
N PRO A 400 -15.43 28.00 -37.17
CA PRO A 400 -16.18 27.04 -37.98
C PRO A 400 -16.83 27.73 -39.17
N SER A 401 -16.49 27.31 -40.39
CA SER A 401 -17.19 27.77 -41.59
C SER A 401 -18.67 27.33 -41.54
N PRO A 402 -19.61 28.09 -42.13
CA PRO A 402 -21.02 27.70 -42.15
C PRO A 402 -21.20 26.34 -42.85
N PRO A 403 -22.10 25.47 -42.35
CA PRO A 403 -22.34 24.15 -42.93
C PRO A 403 -23.12 24.25 -44.24
N THR A 404 -22.66 23.51 -45.25
CA THR A 404 -23.30 23.39 -46.55
C THR A 404 -24.44 22.37 -46.47
N GLU A 405 -25.52 22.55 -47.23
CA GLU A 405 -26.68 21.63 -47.15
C GLU A 405 -26.34 20.19 -47.58
N THR A 406 -25.39 20.03 -48.52
CA THR A 406 -24.82 18.73 -48.90
C THR A 406 -24.10 18.03 -47.73
N GLU A 407 -23.39 18.77 -46.88
CA GLU A 407 -22.70 18.23 -45.70
C GLU A 407 -23.71 17.77 -44.65
N LEU A 408 -24.77 18.57 -44.39
CA LEU A 408 -25.84 18.22 -43.46
C LEU A 408 -26.64 16.99 -43.93
N ARG A 409 -26.99 16.92 -45.22
CA ARG A 409 -27.68 15.75 -45.81
C ARG A 409 -26.77 14.50 -45.81
N GLY A 410 -25.46 14.67 -45.99
CA GLY A 410 -24.46 13.62 -45.84
C GLY A 410 -24.36 13.07 -44.41
N TYR A 411 -24.22 13.96 -43.42
CA TYR A 411 -24.13 13.59 -42.00
C TYR A 411 -25.41 12.93 -41.47
N PHE A 412 -26.60 13.35 -41.92
CA PHE A 412 -27.86 12.64 -41.64
C PHE A 412 -27.87 11.22 -42.23
N SER A 413 -27.29 11.05 -43.42
CA SER A 413 -27.20 9.74 -44.10
C SER A 413 -26.19 8.79 -43.47
N SER A 414 -25.17 9.31 -42.76
CA SER A 414 -24.16 8.50 -42.07
C SER A 414 -24.51 8.11 -40.62
N HIS A 415 -25.52 8.75 -40.01
CA HIS A 415 -25.97 8.47 -38.65
C HIS A 415 -27.46 8.03 -38.61
N PRO A 416 -27.85 6.97 -39.35
CA PRO A 416 -29.24 6.52 -39.41
C PRO A 416 -29.73 5.98 -38.06
N GLY A 417 -30.89 6.46 -37.60
CA GLY A 417 -31.52 6.04 -36.34
C GLY A 417 -31.14 6.85 -35.11
N GLU A 418 -30.18 7.78 -35.21
CA GLU A 418 -29.80 8.66 -34.10
C GLU A 418 -30.80 9.81 -33.83
N PHE A 419 -31.68 10.09 -34.79
CA PHE A 419 -32.56 11.26 -34.84
C PHE A 419 -34.01 10.85 -34.53
N SER A 420 -34.73 11.69 -33.77
CA SER A 420 -36.13 11.41 -33.37
C SER A 420 -37.00 12.65 -33.52
N ARG A 421 -38.30 12.48 -33.78
CA ARG A 421 -39.26 13.60 -33.80
C ARG A 421 -39.34 14.22 -32.41
N SER A 422 -38.90 15.47 -32.28
CA SER A 422 -38.88 16.18 -31.00
C SER A 422 -40.27 16.74 -30.64
N SER A 423 -40.69 16.51 -29.40
CA SER A 423 -41.85 17.18 -28.82
C SER A 423 -41.60 18.70 -28.70
N PRO A 424 -42.63 19.55 -28.77
CA PRO A 424 -42.47 21.00 -28.60
C PRO A 424 -41.80 21.37 -27.27
N LYS A 425 -40.97 22.41 -27.31
CA LYS A 425 -40.18 22.92 -26.16
C LYS A 425 -41.08 23.25 -24.97
N GLU A 426 -40.79 22.63 -23.82
CA GLU A 426 -41.34 23.05 -22.53
C GLU A 426 -40.83 24.45 -22.16
N SER A 427 -41.65 25.25 -21.48
CA SER A 427 -41.48 26.70 -21.38
C SER A 427 -40.34 27.13 -20.45
N ILE A 428 -39.46 28.02 -20.94
CA ILE A 428 -38.50 28.75 -20.11
C ILE A 428 -39.26 29.80 -19.28
N PRO A 429 -39.15 29.80 -17.93
CA PRO A 429 -39.66 30.90 -17.10
C PRO A 429 -38.64 32.04 -17.03
N THR A 430 -39.02 33.24 -17.44
CA THR A 430 -38.24 34.48 -17.21
C THR A 430 -38.37 34.94 -15.74
N PRO A 431 -37.36 35.65 -15.18
CA PRO A 431 -37.25 35.85 -13.73
C PRO A 431 -38.11 37.00 -13.21
N VAL A 432 -38.54 36.89 -11.94
CA VAL A 432 -39.21 37.95 -11.19
C VAL A 432 -38.65 38.02 -9.76
N SER A 433 -38.35 39.24 -9.29
CA SER A 433 -37.82 39.54 -7.96
C SER A 433 -38.29 40.94 -7.52
N PRO A 434 -38.34 41.27 -6.21
CA PRO A 434 -38.48 40.39 -5.04
C PRO A 434 -39.51 40.90 -4.00
N THR A 435 -40.08 40.02 -3.18
CA THR A 435 -40.55 40.40 -1.83
C THR A 435 -40.58 39.23 -0.84
N GLU A 436 -40.11 39.50 0.38
CA GLU A 436 -40.34 38.85 1.69
C GLU A 436 -41.39 37.70 1.74
N LYS A 437 -41.15 36.54 2.39
CA LYS A 437 -40.51 36.35 3.72
C LYS A 437 -40.08 34.90 4.02
N ASP A 438 -39.26 34.77 5.07
CA ASP A 438 -39.05 33.62 5.98
C ASP A 438 -38.25 32.35 5.58
N GLY A 439 -37.55 31.79 6.57
CA GLY A 439 -37.36 30.34 6.72
C GLY A 439 -36.23 29.60 5.99
N GLN A 440 -34.95 29.99 6.13
CA GLN A 440 -33.84 29.11 5.69
C GLN A 440 -33.69 27.85 6.57
N ARG A 441 -33.71 26.67 5.94
CA ARG A 441 -33.08 25.43 6.45
C ARG A 441 -32.00 24.98 5.46
N GLY A 442 -30.90 24.43 5.98
CA GLY A 442 -29.73 24.08 5.17
C GLY A 442 -29.98 22.95 4.14
N PRO A 443 -29.27 22.94 3.00
CA PRO A 443 -29.45 21.94 1.95
C PRO A 443 -28.87 20.57 2.34
N GLN A 444 -29.56 19.51 1.90
CA GLN A 444 -29.07 18.13 2.01
C GLN A 444 -27.98 17.85 0.95
N GLY A 445 -27.02 16.98 1.30
CA GLY A 445 -25.90 16.63 0.43
C GLY A 445 -26.30 15.85 -0.83
N LEU A 446 -25.51 16.02 -1.90
CA LEU A 446 -25.68 15.33 -3.18
C LEU A 446 -25.47 13.80 -3.04
N ARG A 447 -26.26 13.02 -3.79
CA ARG A 447 -26.11 11.55 -3.84
C ARG A 447 -24.78 11.18 -4.52
N GLY A 448 -23.91 10.48 -3.79
CA GLY A 448 -22.67 9.92 -4.33
C GLY A 448 -22.91 8.80 -5.36
N ARG A 449 -21.96 8.62 -6.27
CA ARG A 449 -21.93 7.49 -7.22
C ARG A 449 -21.67 6.16 -6.50
N SER A 450 -22.32 5.09 -6.93
CA SER A 450 -22.10 3.75 -6.36
C SER A 450 -20.72 3.19 -6.72
N PRO A 451 -19.93 2.68 -5.76
CA PRO A 451 -18.76 1.85 -6.05
C PRO A 451 -19.16 0.44 -6.53
N ARG A 452 -18.24 -0.25 -7.20
CA ARG A 452 -18.43 -1.64 -7.68
C ARG A 452 -18.46 -2.64 -6.50
N LYS A 453 -19.16 -3.77 -6.67
CA LYS A 453 -19.11 -4.90 -5.73
C LYS A 453 -17.71 -5.55 -5.71
N PRO A 454 -17.19 -5.96 -4.54
CA PRO A 454 -16.14 -6.97 -4.46
C PRO A 454 -16.67 -8.37 -4.85
N PRO A 455 -15.80 -9.31 -5.26
CA PRO A 455 -16.18 -10.70 -5.55
C PRO A 455 -16.52 -11.47 -4.27
N LYS A 456 -17.30 -12.56 -4.43
CA LYS A 456 -17.54 -13.54 -3.35
C LYS A 456 -16.31 -14.45 -3.16
N PRO A 457 -16.01 -14.91 -1.94
CA PRO A 457 -15.20 -16.12 -1.76
C PRO A 457 -16.01 -17.34 -2.23
N ASN A 458 -15.34 -18.30 -2.89
CA ASN A 458 -15.93 -19.59 -3.22
C ASN A 458 -15.83 -20.55 -2.04
N GLU A 459 -16.88 -21.35 -1.83
CA GLU A 459 -16.87 -22.48 -0.91
C GLU A 459 -15.81 -23.51 -1.34
N LYS A 460 -14.89 -23.88 -0.45
CA LYS A 460 -14.11 -25.10 -0.60
C LYS A 460 -14.81 -26.24 0.15
N LYS A 461 -15.27 -27.21 -0.62
CA LYS A 461 -15.83 -28.48 -0.15
C LYS A 461 -14.72 -29.30 0.53
N ASN A 462 -14.97 -29.79 1.75
CA ASN A 462 -14.02 -30.64 2.49
C ASN A 462 -14.35 -32.13 2.29
N GLU A 463 -13.55 -32.78 1.46
CA GLU A 463 -13.30 -34.23 1.34
C GLU A 463 -11.76 -34.34 1.30
N ASP A 464 -11.05 -35.21 2.02
CA ASP A 464 -11.45 -36.36 2.84
C ASP A 464 -10.65 -36.46 4.16
N LYS A 465 -11.07 -37.38 5.05
CA LYS A 465 -10.29 -37.84 6.22
C LYS A 465 -10.08 -39.36 6.08
N PRO A 466 -8.85 -39.90 6.24
CA PRO A 466 -8.55 -41.28 5.85
C PRO A 466 -9.22 -42.35 6.73
N LEU A 467 -9.65 -43.43 6.09
CA LEU A 467 -10.25 -44.63 6.70
C LEU A 467 -9.22 -45.76 6.89
N PRO A 468 -9.17 -46.40 8.07
CA PRO A 468 -8.65 -47.76 8.23
C PRO A 468 -9.77 -48.82 8.11
N VAL A 469 -9.39 -50.06 7.78
CA VAL A 469 -10.27 -51.24 7.61
C VAL A 469 -9.44 -52.52 7.82
N PRO A 470 -10.01 -53.73 8.02
CA PRO A 470 -11.38 -54.11 8.44
C PRO A 470 -11.42 -55.13 9.61
N ALA A 471 -12.63 -55.50 10.12
CA ALA A 471 -13.18 -56.89 10.11
C ALA A 471 -14.16 -57.27 11.26
N LYS A 472 -15.33 -57.84 10.88
CA LYS A 472 -16.18 -58.82 11.64
C LYS A 472 -16.86 -58.32 12.95
N GLU A 473 -17.95 -58.91 13.50
CA GLU A 473 -18.89 -59.99 13.12
C GLU A 473 -20.27 -59.70 13.83
N VAL A 474 -21.43 -59.65 13.14
CA VAL A 474 -22.51 -60.69 13.06
C VAL A 474 -23.62 -60.68 14.17
N LYS A 475 -24.91 -60.82 13.74
CA LYS A 475 -26.19 -61.02 14.53
C LYS A 475 -26.71 -59.82 15.37
N GLN A 476 -27.99 -59.64 15.78
CA GLN A 476 -29.38 -60.16 15.53
C GLN A 476 -30.36 -59.11 16.19
N GLU A 477 -31.70 -58.97 16.01
CA GLU A 477 -32.74 -59.49 15.07
C GLU A 477 -34.17 -58.94 15.45
N ILE A 478 -35.15 -58.93 14.50
CA ILE A 478 -36.62 -58.68 14.64
C ILE A 478 -37.06 -57.23 15.05
N VAL A 479 -37.97 -56.46 14.40
CA VAL A 479 -39.34 -56.66 13.78
C VAL A 479 -40.48 -56.53 14.84
N PRO A 480 -41.60 -55.78 14.66
CA PRO A 480 -42.40 -55.63 13.43
C PRO A 480 -42.97 -54.24 13.01
N GLU A 481 -43.47 -54.27 11.76
CA GLU A 481 -44.52 -53.48 11.07
C GLU A 481 -45.92 -53.43 11.76
N PRO A 482 -47.03 -52.89 11.18
CA PRO A 482 -47.27 -52.26 9.85
C PRO A 482 -47.85 -50.82 9.95
N SER A 483 -48.37 -50.08 8.96
CA SER A 483 -48.90 -50.33 7.58
C SER A 483 -48.65 -49.05 6.71
N GLN A 484 -48.91 -48.95 5.39
CA GLN A 484 -49.95 -49.57 4.55
C GLN A 484 -49.61 -49.43 3.05
N GLN A 485 -49.90 -50.43 2.22
CA GLN A 485 -49.89 -50.35 0.73
C GLN A 485 -50.97 -51.30 0.17
N PRO A 486 -51.73 -50.90 -0.87
CA PRO A 486 -51.69 -51.58 -2.19
C PRO A 486 -52.01 -50.63 -3.38
N ALA A 487 -51.99 -50.99 -4.66
CA ALA A 487 -51.17 -51.93 -5.46
C ALA A 487 -51.43 -51.63 -6.99
N PRO A 488 -50.51 -51.96 -7.93
CA PRO A 488 -50.66 -51.72 -9.37
C PRO A 488 -51.23 -52.98 -10.11
N PRO A 489 -51.34 -53.07 -11.46
CA PRO A 489 -50.25 -53.12 -12.46
C PRO A 489 -50.54 -52.17 -13.69
N VAL A 490 -49.86 -52.13 -14.86
CA VAL A 490 -49.11 -53.10 -15.70
C VAL A 490 -47.95 -52.39 -16.48
N VAL A 491 -46.95 -53.17 -16.93
CA VAL A 491 -45.69 -52.82 -17.65
C VAL A 491 -45.59 -53.73 -18.92
N PRO A 492 -44.59 -53.72 -19.85
CA PRO A 492 -43.31 -52.98 -19.92
C PRO A 492 -42.87 -52.43 -21.31
N ALA A 493 -41.75 -51.68 -21.35
CA ALA A 493 -40.62 -51.85 -22.30
C ALA A 493 -39.46 -50.85 -22.01
N ALA A 494 -38.23 -51.20 -22.44
CA ALA A 494 -37.00 -50.41 -22.40
C ALA A 494 -36.11 -50.85 -23.60
N PRO A 495 -34.89 -50.31 -23.89
CA PRO A 495 -34.11 -49.26 -23.21
C PRO A 495 -33.55 -48.16 -24.18
N ALA A 496 -32.48 -47.44 -23.75
CA ALA A 496 -31.71 -46.46 -24.54
C ALA A 496 -30.81 -47.12 -25.64
N PRO A 497 -30.09 -46.37 -26.52
CA PRO A 497 -28.80 -45.77 -26.10
C PRO A 497 -28.26 -44.51 -26.87
N SER A 498 -27.23 -43.89 -26.28
CA SER A 498 -25.95 -43.36 -26.83
C SER A 498 -25.79 -42.68 -28.22
N ALA A 499 -25.35 -41.42 -28.16
CA ALA A 499 -24.02 -40.91 -28.59
C ALA A 499 -23.56 -40.71 -30.06
N ASN A 500 -22.87 -39.56 -30.23
CA ASN A 500 -21.67 -39.27 -31.06
C ASN A 500 -21.75 -39.05 -32.60
N PRO A 501 -20.73 -38.36 -33.18
CA PRO A 501 -20.73 -37.91 -34.58
C PRO A 501 -19.77 -38.68 -35.54
N ALA A 502 -20.12 -38.71 -36.83
CA ALA A 502 -19.27 -38.92 -38.01
C ALA A 502 -20.06 -38.42 -39.25
N SER A 503 -19.55 -37.79 -40.31
CA SER A 503 -18.27 -37.85 -41.07
C SER A 503 -18.29 -38.80 -42.29
N SER A 504 -17.69 -38.33 -43.39
CA SER A 504 -17.42 -39.00 -44.69
C SER A 504 -18.57 -39.28 -45.68
N ALA A 505 -18.27 -39.15 -46.98
CA ALA A 505 -19.15 -39.29 -48.16
C ALA A 505 -18.84 -40.60 -48.94
N PRO A 506 -19.54 -41.01 -50.04
CA PRO A 506 -19.41 -40.31 -51.35
C PRO A 506 -20.53 -40.46 -52.45
N LYS A 507 -20.53 -39.51 -53.40
CA LYS A 507 -20.70 -39.64 -54.88
C LYS A 507 -22.04 -40.06 -55.60
N LEU A 508 -22.48 -39.14 -56.50
CA LEU A 508 -23.02 -39.32 -57.89
C LEU A 508 -24.45 -39.93 -58.07
N ILE A 509 -25.29 -39.60 -59.08
CA ILE A 509 -25.25 -38.65 -60.24
C ILE A 509 -26.70 -38.30 -60.71
N SER A 510 -26.94 -37.10 -61.27
CA SER A 510 -28.11 -36.64 -62.09
C SER A 510 -29.56 -36.77 -61.52
N ASP A 511 -30.53 -35.88 -61.81
CA ASP A 511 -30.52 -34.57 -62.51
C ASP A 511 -31.76 -33.72 -62.15
N ALA A 512 -31.68 -32.41 -62.41
CA ALA A 512 -32.73 -31.41 -62.76
C ALA A 512 -34.15 -31.43 -62.08
N ASN A 513 -34.80 -30.32 -61.73
CA ASN A 513 -34.61 -28.92 -62.18
C ASN A 513 -35.26 -27.89 -61.21
N VAL A 514 -34.58 -26.76 -60.95
CA VAL A 514 -35.04 -25.33 -61.04
C VAL A 514 -36.44 -24.98 -60.47
N THR A 515 -36.63 -23.98 -59.57
CA THR A 515 -36.46 -22.53 -59.85
C THR A 515 -36.44 -21.62 -58.58
N VAL A 516 -35.55 -20.61 -58.57
CA VAL A 516 -35.66 -19.23 -57.99
C VAL A 516 -36.00 -18.97 -56.50
N SER A 517 -35.00 -18.40 -55.82
CA SER A 517 -35.00 -17.30 -54.81
C SER A 517 -35.92 -17.31 -53.59
N ASP A 518 -35.32 -17.57 -52.42
CA ASP A 518 -35.92 -17.33 -51.11
C ASP A 518 -35.92 -15.86 -50.68
N ALA A 519 -36.99 -15.47 -49.97
CA ALA A 519 -37.06 -14.28 -49.13
C ALA A 519 -36.80 -14.64 -47.65
N ASN A 520 -36.70 -13.63 -46.79
CA ASN A 520 -36.24 -13.79 -45.40
C ASN A 520 -37.41 -13.89 -44.38
N VAL A 521 -37.11 -14.42 -43.18
CA VAL A 521 -37.86 -14.35 -41.90
C VAL A 521 -39.04 -15.31 -41.70
N THR A 522 -39.19 -15.76 -40.44
CA THR A 522 -40.36 -16.30 -39.66
C THR A 522 -40.12 -17.70 -39.05
N VAL A 523 -40.61 -18.10 -37.86
CA VAL A 523 -41.25 -17.40 -36.71
C VAL A 523 -41.16 -18.25 -35.42
N SER A 524 -41.36 -17.64 -34.24
CA SER A 524 -41.98 -18.25 -33.03
C SER A 524 -42.70 -17.09 -32.30
N GLU A 525 -44.00 -17.02 -31.98
CA GLU A 525 -45.06 -18.01 -31.62
C GLU A 525 -44.83 -18.74 -30.28
N ARG A 526 -45.84 -19.00 -29.43
CA ARG A 526 -47.32 -18.91 -29.57
C ARG A 526 -48.07 -18.75 -28.21
N ASN A 527 -49.30 -18.20 -28.21
CA ASN A 527 -50.50 -18.55 -27.39
C ASN A 527 -51.58 -17.42 -27.49
N ALA A 528 -52.82 -17.65 -27.99
CA ALA A 528 -54.02 -18.26 -27.34
C ALA A 528 -54.77 -17.28 -26.39
N THR A 529 -56.09 -16.99 -26.43
CA THR A 529 -57.30 -17.65 -27.03
C THR A 529 -58.43 -16.63 -27.39
N SER A 530 -59.41 -17.04 -28.22
CA SER A 530 -60.64 -16.37 -28.78
C SER A 530 -61.75 -15.95 -27.76
N PRO A 531 -62.96 -15.42 -28.14
CA PRO A 531 -63.51 -14.86 -29.42
C PRO A 531 -64.46 -13.60 -29.30
N ILE A 532 -65.11 -13.17 -30.42
CA ILE A 532 -66.31 -12.25 -30.55
C ILE A 532 -66.07 -10.73 -30.25
N THR A 533 -65.92 -9.76 -31.18
CA THR A 533 -66.79 -9.23 -32.28
C THR A 533 -67.97 -8.36 -31.78
N GLU A 534 -68.22 -7.09 -32.14
CA GLU A 534 -67.60 -6.03 -33.01
C GLU A 534 -67.74 -4.66 -32.24
N PRO A 535 -67.73 -3.38 -32.76
CA PRO A 535 -67.82 -2.86 -34.13
C PRO A 535 -66.61 -2.04 -34.65
N LYS A 536 -66.60 -1.80 -35.96
CA LYS A 536 -65.63 -1.02 -36.78
C LYS A 536 -65.17 0.37 -36.28
N LYS A 537 -63.90 0.65 -36.65
CA LYS A 537 -63.27 1.92 -37.13
C LYS A 537 -62.39 2.69 -36.12
N PRO A 538 -61.21 3.24 -36.51
CA PRO A 538 -60.47 3.12 -37.78
C PRO A 538 -59.16 2.30 -37.67
N GLU A 539 -58.48 2.19 -38.81
CA GLU A 539 -57.17 1.57 -39.06
C GLU A 539 -56.00 2.51 -38.66
N PRO A 540 -54.87 2.02 -38.12
CA PRO A 540 -53.69 2.84 -37.83
C PRO A 540 -52.79 3.01 -39.07
N GLU A 541 -52.32 4.24 -39.35
CA GLU A 541 -51.36 4.49 -40.42
C GLU A 541 -49.97 3.90 -40.12
N PRO A 542 -49.21 3.47 -41.16
CA PRO A 542 -47.83 3.05 -41.00
C PRO A 542 -46.90 4.22 -40.65
N GLU A 543 -45.93 3.99 -39.76
CA GLU A 543 -44.96 5.02 -39.37
C GLU A 543 -44.09 5.43 -40.56
N ARG A 544 -44.22 6.69 -40.98
CA ARG A 544 -43.51 7.26 -42.13
C ARG A 544 -42.04 7.51 -41.76
N PRO A 545 -41.07 7.10 -42.60
CA PRO A 545 -39.64 7.27 -42.31
C PRO A 545 -39.33 8.76 -42.08
N ILE A 546 -38.53 9.03 -41.05
CA ILE A 546 -38.15 10.38 -40.66
C ILE A 546 -37.38 11.04 -41.80
N THR A 547 -37.90 12.14 -42.34
CA THR A 547 -37.23 12.88 -43.41
C THR A 547 -36.18 13.85 -42.84
N PHE A 548 -35.15 14.17 -43.64
CA PHE A 548 -34.12 15.16 -43.28
C PHE A 548 -34.70 16.51 -42.85
N GLU A 549 -35.84 16.91 -43.43
CA GLU A 549 -36.45 18.21 -43.18
C GLU A 549 -37.23 18.26 -41.85
N GLU A 550 -37.71 17.12 -41.35
CA GLU A 550 -38.32 17.02 -40.01
C GLU A 550 -37.33 17.21 -38.86
N VAL A 551 -36.04 16.89 -39.07
CA VAL A 551 -35.01 16.89 -38.00
C VAL A 551 -33.82 17.79 -38.31
N ARG A 552 -33.93 18.64 -39.35
CA ARG A 552 -32.86 19.53 -39.85
C ARG A 552 -32.20 20.40 -38.79
N GLU A 553 -32.96 20.88 -37.80
CA GLU A 553 -32.41 21.70 -36.70
C GLU A 553 -31.54 20.88 -35.72
N GLU A 554 -31.94 19.65 -35.38
CA GLU A 554 -31.14 18.77 -34.53
C GLU A 554 -29.91 18.24 -35.28
N VAL A 555 -30.07 17.87 -36.56
CA VAL A 555 -28.96 17.51 -37.44
C VAL A 555 -27.91 18.62 -37.49
N LEU A 556 -28.34 19.89 -37.66
CA LEU A 556 -27.46 21.05 -37.64
C LEU A 556 -26.81 21.24 -36.25
N ALA A 557 -27.56 21.07 -35.16
CA ALA A 557 -27.02 21.21 -33.81
C ALA A 557 -25.98 20.13 -33.46
N ARG A 558 -26.21 18.86 -33.83
CA ARG A 558 -25.23 17.77 -33.65
C ARG A 558 -24.03 17.93 -34.59
N PHE A 559 -24.24 18.25 -35.87
CA PHE A 559 -23.15 18.52 -36.81
C PHE A 559 -22.23 19.65 -36.32
N LEU A 560 -22.79 20.76 -35.84
CA LEU A 560 -21.99 21.86 -35.28
C LEU A 560 -21.27 21.46 -33.99
N LYS A 561 -21.88 20.63 -33.13
CA LYS A 561 -21.23 20.09 -31.92
C LYS A 561 -20.05 19.20 -32.28
N ASP A 562 -20.23 18.24 -33.18
CA ASP A 562 -19.18 17.28 -33.56
C ASP A 562 -18.07 17.95 -34.37
N ARG A 563 -18.42 18.91 -35.24
CA ARG A 563 -17.44 19.77 -35.90
C ARG A 563 -16.67 20.64 -34.90
N ARG A 564 -17.32 21.13 -33.83
CA ARG A 564 -16.62 21.83 -32.75
C ARG A 564 -15.66 20.91 -32.01
N ILE A 565 -16.06 19.67 -31.70
CA ILE A 565 -15.19 18.65 -31.07
C ILE A 565 -13.98 18.32 -31.98
N HIS A 566 -14.17 18.25 -33.30
CA HIS A 566 -13.08 18.06 -34.25
C HIS A 566 -12.12 19.28 -34.27
N LEU A 567 -12.65 20.50 -34.25
CA LEU A 567 -11.83 21.72 -34.21
C LEU A 567 -11.12 21.90 -32.85
N GLU A 568 -11.77 21.52 -31.75
CA GLU A 568 -11.19 21.47 -30.40
C GLU A 568 -10.05 20.45 -30.31
N ARG A 569 -10.16 19.30 -31.00
CA ARG A 569 -9.07 18.33 -31.15
C ARG A 569 -7.94 18.88 -32.02
N GLU A 570 -8.22 19.33 -33.25
CA GLU A 570 -7.20 19.87 -34.15
C GLU A 570 -6.42 21.03 -33.51
N ALA A 571 -7.11 21.89 -32.74
CA ALA A 571 -6.50 22.99 -31.99
C ALA A 571 -5.69 22.55 -30.75
N ARG A 572 -5.99 21.36 -30.20
CA ARG A 572 -5.17 20.71 -29.16
C ARG A 572 -3.93 20.06 -29.79
N ASP A 573 -4.09 19.30 -30.86
CA ASP A 573 -2.99 18.63 -31.57
C ASP A 573 -1.94 19.68 -32.03
N LEU A 574 -2.41 20.82 -32.55
CA LEU A 574 -1.58 22.00 -32.88
C LEU A 574 -0.95 22.69 -31.67
N ALA A 575 -1.48 22.53 -30.46
CA ALA A 575 -0.87 23.06 -29.24
C ALA A 575 0.24 22.13 -28.70
N GLU A 576 0.11 20.82 -28.95
CA GLU A 576 1.10 19.79 -28.64
C GLU A 576 2.34 19.95 -29.53
N GLU A 577 2.15 19.98 -30.85
CA GLU A 577 3.20 20.26 -31.85
C GLU A 577 4.00 21.52 -31.50
N ARG A 578 3.32 22.58 -31.04
CA ARG A 578 3.95 23.86 -30.68
C ARG A 578 4.71 23.84 -29.36
N ALA A 579 4.36 22.95 -28.44
CA ALA A 579 5.12 22.73 -27.22
C ALA A 579 6.38 21.89 -27.51
N GLU A 580 6.30 20.90 -28.39
CA GLU A 580 7.45 20.09 -28.86
C GLU A 580 8.45 20.90 -29.71
N ASP A 581 7.95 21.74 -30.62
CA ASP A 581 8.73 22.75 -31.37
C ASP A 581 9.54 23.64 -30.39
N PHE A 582 8.89 24.08 -29.30
CA PHE A 582 9.49 24.96 -28.32
C PHE A 582 10.57 24.26 -27.47
N VAL A 583 10.34 23.01 -27.06
CA VAL A 583 11.37 22.15 -26.43
C VAL A 583 12.55 21.94 -27.40
N SER A 584 12.28 21.79 -28.70
CA SER A 584 13.30 21.66 -29.74
C SER A 584 14.11 22.96 -29.96
N GLU A 585 13.47 24.14 -29.96
CA GLU A 585 14.17 25.44 -29.93
C GLU A 585 15.01 25.59 -28.66
N LEU A 586 14.51 25.18 -27.47
CA LEU A 586 15.27 25.19 -26.23
C LEU A 586 16.51 24.30 -26.29
N HIS A 587 16.42 23.06 -26.80
CA HIS A 587 17.59 22.22 -27.03
C HIS A 587 18.58 22.83 -28.03
N ALA A 588 18.10 23.50 -29.08
CA ALA A 588 18.95 24.16 -30.07
C ALA A 588 19.68 25.40 -29.52
N LEU A 589 19.04 26.19 -28.66
CA LEU A 589 19.64 27.35 -27.99
C LEU A 589 20.56 26.91 -26.84
N SER A 590 20.14 25.93 -26.03
CA SER A 590 20.93 25.34 -24.95
C SER A 590 22.25 24.80 -25.50
N ARG A 591 22.24 23.93 -26.53
CA ARG A 591 23.48 23.40 -27.15
C ARG A 591 24.43 24.48 -27.68
N LYS A 592 23.93 25.66 -28.09
CA LYS A 592 24.75 26.81 -28.50
C LYS A 592 25.38 27.56 -27.31
N ALA A 593 24.77 27.50 -26.13
CA ALA A 593 25.25 28.12 -24.90
C ALA A 593 26.15 27.19 -24.06
N THR A 594 25.85 25.88 -23.96
CA THR A 594 26.55 24.91 -23.10
C THR A 594 27.97 24.56 -23.55
N GLY A 595 28.50 25.18 -24.62
CA GLY A 595 29.79 24.84 -25.24
C GLY A 595 31.05 24.96 -24.37
N LYS A 596 30.92 25.34 -23.08
CA LYS A 596 31.98 25.33 -22.05
C LYS A 596 31.53 24.84 -20.66
N GLY A 597 30.38 24.17 -20.55
CA GLY A 597 29.94 23.55 -19.28
C GLY A 597 29.61 24.52 -18.14
N GLY A 598 28.88 25.61 -18.43
CA GLY A 598 28.38 26.55 -17.41
C GLY A 598 27.12 26.06 -16.69
N ASP A 599 26.72 26.78 -15.63
CA ASP A 599 25.52 26.49 -14.83
C ASP A 599 24.24 26.59 -15.70
N PRO A 600 23.34 25.59 -15.68
CA PRO A 600 22.06 25.66 -16.38
C PRO A 600 21.20 26.88 -16.02
N LEU A 601 21.32 27.42 -14.80
CA LEU A 601 20.62 28.64 -14.38
C LEU A 601 21.22 29.90 -15.02
N GLU A 602 22.53 29.95 -15.28
CA GLU A 602 23.13 31.00 -16.12
C GLU A 602 22.67 30.85 -17.58
N ILE A 603 22.65 29.63 -18.11
CA ILE A 603 22.19 29.33 -19.47
C ILE A 603 20.71 29.71 -19.66
N ARG A 604 19.85 29.42 -18.69
CA ARG A 604 18.42 29.82 -18.64
C ARG A 604 18.22 31.34 -18.77
N ASN A 605 19.19 32.12 -18.31
CA ASN A 605 19.17 33.59 -18.36
C ASN A 605 19.90 34.17 -19.60
N ASN A 606 20.37 33.34 -20.53
CA ASN A 606 20.99 33.78 -21.78
C ASN A 606 19.99 34.61 -22.63
N PRO A 607 20.40 35.76 -23.22
CA PRO A 607 19.52 36.61 -24.02
C PRO A 607 18.75 35.89 -25.13
N GLY A 608 19.31 34.84 -25.74
CA GLY A 608 18.60 34.02 -26.73
C GLY A 608 17.38 33.30 -26.15
N ILE A 609 17.56 32.60 -25.03
CA ILE A 609 16.50 31.87 -24.33
C ILE A 609 15.48 32.84 -23.72
N VAL A 610 15.93 33.95 -23.12
CA VAL A 610 15.05 35.01 -22.63
C VAL A 610 14.20 35.60 -23.77
N SER A 611 14.78 35.79 -24.97
CA SER A 611 14.03 36.28 -26.15
C SER A 611 13.03 35.26 -26.71
N LEU A 612 13.31 33.95 -26.59
CA LEU A 612 12.38 32.88 -26.96
C LEU A 612 11.18 32.85 -26.00
N ILE A 613 11.43 32.86 -24.69
CA ILE A 613 10.40 32.93 -23.65
C ILE A 613 9.57 34.24 -23.80
N ALA A 614 10.20 35.34 -24.21
CA ALA A 614 9.54 36.62 -24.44
C ALA A 614 8.47 36.60 -25.55
N ARG A 615 8.50 35.62 -26.49
CA ARG A 615 7.48 35.47 -27.54
C ARG A 615 6.12 35.04 -26.98
N LEU A 616 6.09 34.31 -25.86
CA LEU A 616 4.85 33.85 -25.21
C LEU A 616 4.23 34.97 -24.37
N LYS A 617 2.89 35.04 -24.29
CA LYS A 617 2.20 36.10 -23.52
C LYS A 617 2.48 35.92 -22.02
N PRO A 618 2.55 37.01 -21.22
CA PRO A 618 2.69 36.89 -19.76
C PRO A 618 1.55 36.10 -19.08
N SER A 619 0.35 36.13 -19.66
CA SER A 619 -0.83 35.35 -19.23
C SER A 619 -0.67 33.83 -19.38
N ASP A 620 0.36 33.39 -20.12
CA ASP A 620 0.60 31.99 -20.44
C ASP A 620 1.86 31.47 -19.70
N ARG A 621 2.35 32.23 -18.70
CA ARG A 621 3.51 31.86 -17.87
C ARG A 621 3.10 31.83 -16.39
N HIS A 622 3.15 30.64 -15.79
CA HIS A 622 2.74 30.43 -14.39
C HIS A 622 3.95 30.04 -13.55
N LYS A 623 4.24 30.78 -12.48
CA LYS A 623 5.43 30.57 -11.65
C LYS A 623 5.05 29.87 -10.34
N ALA A 624 5.64 28.70 -10.09
CA ALA A 624 5.52 27.92 -8.87
C ALA A 624 6.79 28.05 -8.00
N THR A 625 6.66 27.87 -6.67
CA THR A 625 7.82 27.81 -5.76
C THR A 625 7.53 26.87 -4.60
N PHE A 626 8.06 25.65 -4.68
CA PHE A 626 7.54 24.48 -3.96
C PHE A 626 8.66 23.58 -3.45
N SER A 627 8.43 22.92 -2.31
CA SER A 627 9.27 21.81 -1.81
C SER A 627 8.62 20.46 -2.10
N LYS A 628 9.34 19.36 -1.83
CA LYS A 628 8.87 17.98 -2.09
C LYS A 628 7.52 17.64 -1.43
N GLY A 629 7.19 18.24 -0.29
CA GLY A 629 5.91 18.05 0.40
C GLY A 629 4.76 18.93 -0.09
N GLU A 630 5.04 19.97 -0.89
CA GLU A 630 4.07 20.99 -1.31
C GLU A 630 3.51 20.73 -2.72
N ILE A 631 4.07 19.76 -3.44
CA ILE A 631 3.76 19.39 -4.84
C ILE A 631 2.26 19.30 -5.10
N GLU A 632 1.50 18.59 -4.26
CA GLU A 632 0.07 18.39 -4.49
C GLU A 632 -0.79 19.64 -4.28
N VAL A 633 -0.34 20.57 -3.46
CA VAL A 633 -1.04 21.83 -3.19
C VAL A 633 -0.75 22.81 -4.31
N GLU A 634 0.52 22.93 -4.69
CA GLU A 634 0.99 23.81 -5.77
C GLU A 634 0.51 23.34 -7.14
N SER A 635 0.45 22.02 -7.39
CA SER A 635 -0.19 21.43 -8.58
C SER A 635 -1.62 21.93 -8.77
N LYS A 636 -2.43 21.89 -7.70
CA LYS A 636 -3.85 22.31 -7.70
C LYS A 636 -3.98 23.84 -7.76
N SER A 637 -3.05 24.58 -7.16
CA SER A 637 -2.99 26.05 -7.15
C SER A 637 -2.64 26.63 -8.53
N VAL A 638 -1.68 26.01 -9.21
CA VAL A 638 -1.08 26.51 -10.47
C VAL A 638 -1.73 25.88 -11.73
N GLY A 639 -2.51 24.81 -11.57
CA GLY A 639 -3.22 24.15 -12.68
C GLY A 639 -2.33 23.19 -13.50
N LEU A 640 -1.30 22.62 -12.86
CA LEU A 640 -0.31 21.75 -13.49
C LEU A 640 -0.40 20.33 -12.90
N PRO A 641 -0.12 19.27 -13.67
CA PRO A 641 -0.06 17.91 -13.11
C PRO A 641 1.10 17.80 -12.12
N ALA A 642 0.91 17.00 -11.07
CA ALA A 642 1.90 16.84 -9.99
C ALA A 642 3.26 16.34 -10.52
N ASP A 643 3.26 15.54 -11.59
CA ASP A 643 4.47 14.98 -12.19
C ASP A 643 5.34 16.04 -12.88
N ALA A 644 4.74 17.08 -13.48
CA ALA A 644 5.48 18.23 -14.00
C ALA A 644 6.29 18.98 -12.92
N LEU A 645 5.84 18.92 -11.67
CA LEU A 645 6.54 19.51 -10.52
C LEU A 645 7.59 18.53 -9.93
N ARG A 646 7.32 17.22 -9.96
CA ARG A 646 8.28 16.16 -9.59
C ARG A 646 9.50 16.19 -10.51
N ASP A 647 9.27 16.21 -11.82
CA ASP A 647 10.33 16.25 -12.83
C ASP A 647 11.23 17.49 -12.71
N MET A 648 10.74 18.61 -12.17
CA MET A 648 11.54 19.81 -11.89
C MET A 648 12.38 19.71 -10.61
N LEU A 649 12.03 18.84 -9.65
CA LEU A 649 12.90 18.49 -8.52
C LEU A 649 14.00 17.53 -8.98
N ASP A 650 13.62 16.48 -9.70
CA ASP A 650 14.52 15.38 -10.10
C ASP A 650 15.31 15.68 -11.39
N LEU A 651 15.08 16.85 -12.02
CA LEU A 651 15.80 17.31 -13.20
C LEU A 651 17.33 17.27 -13.01
N PRO A 652 18.11 16.72 -13.97
CA PRO A 652 19.55 16.59 -13.80
C PRO A 652 20.27 17.96 -13.78
N SER A 653 21.36 18.04 -13.02
CA SER A 653 22.13 19.27 -12.73
C SER A 653 22.79 19.96 -13.94
N HIS A 654 22.60 19.45 -15.16
CA HIS A 654 23.05 20.06 -16.42
C HIS A 654 21.88 20.62 -17.27
N ARG A 655 20.64 20.60 -16.76
CA ARG A 655 19.42 20.97 -17.51
C ARG A 655 18.56 21.96 -16.71
N PHE A 656 17.81 22.81 -17.43
CA PHE A 656 16.94 23.84 -16.86
C PHE A 656 15.49 23.82 -17.39
N PHE A 657 15.09 22.79 -18.14
CA PHE A 657 13.75 22.66 -18.73
C PHE A 657 13.32 21.19 -18.83
N SER A 658 12.01 20.93 -18.91
CA SER A 658 11.46 19.59 -19.10
C SER A 658 11.74 19.02 -20.48
N GLU A 659 11.90 17.70 -20.55
CA GLU A 659 12.01 16.96 -21.81
C GLU A 659 10.63 16.52 -22.32
N ALA A 660 9.69 16.27 -21.39
CA ALA A 660 8.28 16.07 -21.69
C ALA A 660 7.51 17.40 -21.79
N THR A 661 6.47 17.38 -22.62
CA THR A 661 5.31 18.27 -22.55
C THR A 661 4.28 17.67 -21.58
N TYR A 662 3.58 18.50 -20.80
CA TYR A 662 2.61 18.03 -19.81
C TYR A 662 1.20 18.50 -20.16
N GLU A 663 0.21 17.62 -20.09
CA GLU A 663 -1.19 18.00 -20.26
C GLU A 663 -1.69 18.89 -19.09
N THR A 664 -2.47 19.91 -19.44
CA THR A 664 -3.17 20.82 -18.52
C THR A 664 -4.63 20.96 -18.96
N THR A 665 -5.47 21.61 -18.15
CA THR A 665 -6.89 21.87 -18.50
C THR A 665 -7.09 22.67 -19.79
N ASP A 666 -6.09 23.49 -20.15
CA ASP A 666 -6.19 24.50 -21.20
C ASP A 666 -5.41 24.12 -22.47
N GLY A 667 -4.60 23.07 -22.44
CA GLY A 667 -3.61 22.72 -23.47
C GLY A 667 -2.38 22.05 -22.85
N PHE A 668 -1.18 22.39 -23.33
CA PHE A 668 0.07 21.75 -22.88
C PHE A 668 1.01 22.73 -22.17
N ALA A 669 1.83 22.23 -21.24
CA ALA A 669 2.81 23.00 -20.51
C ALA A 669 4.23 22.47 -20.72
N VAL A 670 5.19 23.38 -20.92
CA VAL A 670 6.64 23.12 -20.85
C VAL A 670 7.17 23.76 -19.58
N MET A 671 7.94 23.03 -18.78
CA MET A 671 8.45 23.51 -17.49
C MET A 671 9.86 24.07 -17.64
N LEU A 672 10.13 25.21 -17.00
CA LEU A 672 11.47 25.79 -16.85
C LEU A 672 11.86 25.85 -15.37
N LEU A 673 13.09 25.45 -15.05
CA LEU A 673 13.73 25.64 -13.76
C LEU A 673 14.27 27.08 -13.67
N ASP A 674 13.84 27.82 -12.65
CA ASP A 674 14.26 29.21 -12.41
C ASP A 674 15.35 29.32 -11.34
N ALA A 675 15.26 28.51 -10.29
CA ALA A 675 16.22 28.43 -9.19
C ALA A 675 16.02 27.17 -8.34
N ARG A 676 17.09 26.69 -7.71
CA ARG A 676 17.03 25.74 -6.58
C ARG A 676 17.45 26.48 -5.31
N LEU A 677 16.54 26.61 -4.35
CA LEU A 677 16.80 27.24 -3.06
C LEU A 677 17.19 26.13 -2.06
N PRO A 678 18.40 26.17 -1.46
CA PRO A 678 18.82 25.17 -0.48
C PRO A 678 18.00 25.27 0.81
N SER A 679 18.03 24.20 1.61
CA SER A 679 17.48 24.21 2.97
C SER A 679 18.18 25.29 3.80
N SER A 680 17.44 26.03 4.62
CA SER A 680 17.98 27.15 5.42
C SER A 680 17.29 27.28 6.77
N VAL A 681 18.02 27.69 7.79
CA VAL A 681 17.51 27.81 9.17
C VAL A 681 16.38 28.85 9.25
N LYS A 682 15.25 28.53 9.89
CA LYS A 682 14.18 29.51 10.17
C LYS A 682 14.69 30.57 11.16
N ALA A 683 14.17 31.79 11.09
CA ALA A 683 14.34 32.74 12.20
C ALA A 683 13.44 32.32 13.37
N PHE A 684 13.88 32.50 14.62
CA PHE A 684 13.08 32.18 15.82
C PHE A 684 11.69 32.83 15.79
N GLU A 685 11.60 34.13 15.46
CA GLU A 685 10.33 34.88 15.33
C GLU A 685 9.49 34.46 14.10
N LYS A 686 9.91 33.43 13.35
CA LYS A 686 9.19 32.76 12.25
C LYS A 686 9.02 31.25 12.48
N ALA A 687 9.45 30.72 13.63
CA ALA A 687 9.15 29.35 14.02
C ALA A 687 7.69 29.24 14.47
N ASP A 688 7.03 28.13 14.16
CA ASP A 688 5.69 27.86 14.67
C ASP A 688 5.77 27.60 16.18
N PHE A 689 5.13 28.46 16.98
CA PHE A 689 5.14 28.39 18.44
C PHE A 689 4.55 27.08 18.97
N ARG A 690 3.52 26.52 18.32
CA ARG A 690 2.92 25.25 18.72
C ARG A 690 3.85 24.09 18.46
N VAL A 691 4.54 24.08 17.32
CA VAL A 691 5.56 23.06 17.02
C VAL A 691 6.73 23.16 18.01
N LEU A 692 7.27 24.37 18.23
CA LEU A 692 8.37 24.59 19.15
C LEU A 692 8.04 24.18 20.59
N VAL A 693 6.85 24.54 21.09
CA VAL A 693 6.39 24.13 22.42
C VAL A 693 6.07 22.63 22.50
N ARG A 694 5.60 21.99 21.41
CA ARG A 694 5.38 20.54 21.37
C ARG A 694 6.68 19.78 21.52
N GLU A 695 7.70 20.08 20.71
CA GLU A 695 8.99 19.38 20.82
C GLU A 695 9.65 19.65 22.18
N PHE A 696 9.62 20.90 22.66
CA PHE A 696 10.12 21.24 24.00
C PHE A 696 9.41 20.48 25.13
N ARG A 697 8.09 20.25 25.02
CA ARG A 697 7.34 19.41 25.97
C ARG A 697 7.77 17.95 25.94
N MET A 698 8.03 17.39 24.75
CA MET A 698 8.47 16.00 24.62
C MET A 698 9.84 15.78 25.27
N ASP A 699 10.81 16.68 25.02
CA ASP A 699 12.11 16.63 25.68
C ASP A 699 12.02 16.88 27.18
N ARG A 700 11.32 17.94 27.62
CA ARG A 700 11.16 18.25 29.06
C ARG A 700 10.42 17.14 29.80
N LYS A 701 9.47 16.44 29.17
CA LYS A 701 8.86 15.22 29.75
C LYS A 701 9.89 14.11 29.88
N LYS A 702 10.71 13.84 28.85
CA LYS A 702 11.76 12.81 28.89
C LYS A 702 12.81 13.11 29.96
N GLU A 703 13.32 14.33 30.01
CA GLU A 703 14.33 14.78 30.97
C GLU A 703 13.80 14.67 32.41
N ALA A 704 12.62 15.24 32.68
CA ALA A 704 11.99 15.15 34.01
C ALA A 704 11.64 13.71 34.41
N PHE A 705 11.30 12.84 33.45
CA PHE A 705 11.06 11.42 33.68
C PHE A 705 12.34 10.67 34.06
N GLN A 706 13.46 10.96 33.39
CA GLN A 706 14.77 10.39 33.73
C GLN A 706 15.24 10.86 35.11
N THR A 707 15.19 12.17 35.40
CA THR A 707 15.53 12.69 36.74
C THR A 707 14.64 12.11 37.83
N ARG A 708 13.31 12.00 37.60
CA ARG A 708 12.41 11.39 38.58
C ARG A 708 12.67 9.89 38.77
N GLY A 709 13.06 9.19 37.71
CA GLY A 709 13.50 7.80 37.78
C GLY A 709 14.78 7.61 38.61
N GLU A 710 15.75 8.50 38.47
CA GLU A 710 16.98 8.52 39.29
C GLU A 710 16.68 8.83 40.77
N GLU A 711 15.80 9.79 41.06
CA GLU A 711 15.30 10.03 42.43
C GLU A 711 14.66 8.78 43.04
N ILE A 712 13.85 8.06 42.25
CA ILE A 712 13.18 6.83 42.70
C ILE A 712 14.21 5.71 42.95
N ALA A 713 15.17 5.49 42.04
CA ALA A 713 16.22 4.49 42.24
C ALA A 713 17.03 4.74 43.53
N GLU A 714 17.39 6.00 43.78
CA GLU A 714 18.14 6.40 44.98
C GLU A 714 17.30 6.28 46.27
N ALA A 715 15.99 6.55 46.21
CA ALA A 715 15.07 6.34 47.32
C ALA A 715 14.83 4.84 47.61
N LEU A 716 14.69 4.01 46.56
CA LEU A 716 14.56 2.56 46.68
C LEU A 716 15.81 1.95 47.32
N ARG A 717 17.03 2.30 46.87
CA ARG A 717 18.29 1.82 47.47
C ARG A 717 18.38 2.11 48.96
N LYS A 718 18.13 3.35 49.39
CA LYS A 718 18.14 3.76 50.80
C LYS A 718 17.06 3.08 51.63
N GLY A 719 15.93 2.71 51.03
CA GLY A 719 14.91 1.88 51.70
C GLY A 719 15.33 0.42 51.86
N LEU A 720 16.04 -0.14 50.88
CA LEU A 720 16.56 -1.52 50.91
C LEU A 720 17.70 -1.72 51.93
N GLU A 721 18.52 -0.69 52.18
CA GLU A 721 19.50 -0.70 53.30
C GLU A 721 18.86 -1.00 54.67
N GLY A 722 17.57 -0.67 54.83
CA GLY A 722 16.77 -0.98 56.02
C GLY A 722 16.32 -2.45 56.15
N GLY A 723 16.63 -3.31 55.17
CA GLY A 723 16.33 -4.76 55.23
C GLY A 723 14.88 -5.15 54.91
N GLY A 724 14.12 -4.30 54.19
CA GLY A 724 12.76 -4.60 53.72
C GLY A 724 12.70 -5.35 52.37
N SER A 725 11.51 -5.85 52.03
CA SER A 725 11.20 -6.37 50.68
C SER A 725 11.09 -5.22 49.65
N LEU A 726 11.35 -5.47 48.36
CA LEU A 726 11.26 -4.41 47.35
C LEU A 726 9.83 -3.85 47.23
N ALA A 727 8.81 -4.70 47.36
CA ALA A 727 7.40 -4.31 47.38
C ALA A 727 7.05 -3.34 48.54
N GLU A 728 7.54 -3.59 49.76
CA GLU A 728 7.34 -2.69 50.90
C GLU A 728 8.07 -1.36 50.73
N VAL A 729 9.27 -1.37 50.15
CA VAL A 729 10.05 -0.15 49.93
C VAL A 729 9.40 0.69 48.82
N ALA A 730 9.04 0.08 47.69
CA ALA A 730 8.38 0.77 46.57
C ALA A 730 7.07 1.43 47.00
N SER A 731 6.19 0.71 47.70
CA SER A 731 4.91 1.25 48.19
C SER A 731 5.05 2.39 49.22
N ARG A 732 6.22 2.56 49.85
CA ARG A 732 6.55 3.72 50.71
C ARG A 732 7.19 4.88 49.94
N VAL A 733 7.85 4.61 48.82
CA VAL A 733 8.53 5.63 47.98
C VAL A 733 7.52 6.35 47.08
N ASP A 734 6.71 5.61 46.32
CA ASP A 734 5.64 6.17 45.48
C ASP A 734 4.57 5.10 45.21
N SER A 735 3.30 5.39 45.51
CA SER A 735 2.19 4.44 45.38
C SER A 735 1.83 4.07 43.94
N ARG A 736 2.45 4.74 42.95
CA ARG A 736 2.31 4.44 41.51
C ARG A 736 3.25 3.33 41.03
N LEU A 737 4.20 2.90 41.85
CA LEU A 737 5.18 1.89 41.49
C LEU A 737 4.54 0.50 41.48
N SER A 738 4.54 -0.15 40.32
CA SER A 738 4.06 -1.54 40.19
C SER A 738 5.21 -2.51 40.48
N HIS A 739 4.98 -3.46 41.39
CA HIS A 739 5.95 -4.47 41.79
C HIS A 739 5.65 -5.81 41.13
N HIS A 740 6.68 -6.42 40.55
CA HIS A 740 6.65 -7.69 39.84
C HIS A 740 7.74 -8.60 40.41
N SER A 741 7.53 -9.92 40.36
CA SER A 741 8.49 -10.90 40.86
C SER A 741 8.47 -12.12 39.95
N PHE A 742 9.67 -12.62 39.66
CA PHE A 742 9.92 -13.75 38.78
C PHE A 742 10.78 -14.76 39.56
N ASP A 743 10.40 -16.04 39.53
CA ASP A 743 11.00 -17.08 40.38
C ASP A 743 11.25 -18.36 39.59
N GLY A 744 12.46 -18.46 39.03
CA GLY A 744 12.83 -19.58 38.15
C GLY A 744 12.17 -19.44 36.77
N ASP A 745 12.02 -18.21 36.28
CA ASP A 745 11.37 -17.91 35.01
C ASP A 745 12.40 -17.52 33.94
N ASP A 746 12.11 -17.84 32.68
CA ASP A 746 12.91 -17.40 31.53
C ASP A 746 12.05 -16.61 30.51
N GLY A 747 12.70 -15.95 29.57
CA GLY A 747 12.03 -15.14 28.55
C GLY A 747 11.09 -15.95 27.62
N LYS A 748 11.33 -17.24 27.40
CA LYS A 748 10.55 -18.14 26.53
C LYS A 748 9.29 -18.65 27.22
N THR A 749 9.39 -19.20 28.42
CA THR A 749 8.22 -19.66 29.19
C THR A 749 7.30 -18.51 29.57
N ILE A 750 7.83 -17.30 29.79
CA ILE A 750 7.03 -16.07 29.96
C ILE A 750 6.28 -15.73 28.67
N ARG A 751 6.99 -15.63 27.53
CA ARG A 751 6.35 -15.40 26.22
C ARG A 751 5.26 -16.43 25.94
N GLU A 752 5.52 -17.71 26.19
CA GLU A 752 4.53 -18.78 26.05
C GLU A 752 3.32 -18.59 26.98
N ARG A 753 3.52 -18.21 28.24
CA ARG A 753 2.42 -17.93 29.19
C ARG A 753 1.54 -16.78 28.70
N PHE A 754 2.14 -15.69 28.19
CA PHE A 754 1.40 -14.58 27.60
C PHE A 754 0.70 -14.96 26.30
N ASP A 755 1.36 -15.68 25.39
CA ASP A 755 0.78 -16.24 24.16
C ASP A 755 -0.42 -17.14 24.47
N LYS A 756 -0.31 -18.03 25.48
CA LYS A 756 -1.39 -18.92 25.93
C LYS A 756 -2.57 -18.11 26.51
N ARG A 757 -2.30 -17.06 27.30
CA ARG A 757 -3.34 -16.13 27.81
C ARG A 757 -4.04 -15.38 26.67
N SER A 758 -3.29 -14.79 25.74
CA SER A 758 -3.84 -14.05 24.60
C SER A 758 -4.72 -14.93 23.74
N LYS A 759 -4.20 -16.08 23.26
CA LYS A 759 -4.94 -17.01 22.38
C LYS A 759 -6.25 -17.49 23.00
N MET A 760 -6.29 -17.72 24.30
CA MET A 760 -7.52 -18.10 25.01
C MET A 760 -8.57 -16.98 25.07
N LEU A 761 -8.12 -15.72 25.14
CA LEU A 761 -9.00 -14.54 25.14
C LEU A 761 -9.44 -14.15 23.72
N ASP A 762 -8.55 -14.24 22.74
CA ASP A 762 -8.83 -14.07 21.30
C ASP A 762 -9.94 -15.05 20.85
N LEU A 763 -9.83 -16.34 21.17
CA LEU A 763 -10.88 -17.34 20.90
C LEU A 763 -12.22 -17.01 21.58
N GLY A 764 -12.18 -16.34 22.74
CA GLY A 764 -13.36 -15.79 23.41
C GLY A 764 -14.00 -14.64 22.63
N VAL A 765 -13.17 -13.69 22.15
CA VAL A 765 -13.60 -12.55 21.32
C VAL A 765 -14.16 -13.03 19.98
N GLU A 766 -13.51 -13.97 19.29
CA GLU A 766 -14.00 -14.57 18.04
C GLU A 766 -15.37 -15.21 18.23
N LYS A 767 -15.54 -16.01 19.29
CA LYS A 767 -16.83 -16.65 19.61
C LYS A 767 -17.92 -15.61 19.88
N ALA A 768 -17.66 -14.64 20.76
CA ALA A 768 -18.61 -13.59 21.10
C ALA A 768 -18.99 -12.75 19.86
N GLN A 769 -18.02 -12.42 18.99
CA GLN A 769 -18.27 -11.72 17.73
C GLN A 769 -19.10 -12.58 16.76
N SER A 770 -18.87 -13.91 16.72
CA SER A 770 -19.69 -14.85 15.96
C SER A 770 -21.15 -14.85 16.44
N ASP A 771 -21.36 -14.86 17.76
CA ASP A 771 -22.70 -14.96 18.35
C ASP A 771 -23.45 -13.63 18.25
N LEU A 772 -22.76 -12.49 18.41
CA LEU A 772 -23.27 -11.15 18.08
C LEU A 772 -23.69 -11.04 16.61
N ASN A 773 -22.86 -11.50 15.67
CA ASN A 773 -23.17 -11.45 14.24
C ASN A 773 -24.45 -12.25 13.90
N LYS A 774 -24.62 -13.45 14.48
CA LYS A 774 -25.84 -14.26 14.32
C LYS A 774 -27.07 -13.54 14.87
N LEU A 775 -26.95 -12.92 16.06
CA LEU A 775 -28.05 -12.24 16.72
C LEU A 775 -28.49 -10.97 15.95
N VAL A 776 -27.54 -10.22 15.40
CA VAL A 776 -27.80 -9.08 14.50
C VAL A 776 -28.45 -9.54 13.18
N GLU A 777 -28.05 -10.68 12.63
CA GLU A 777 -28.69 -11.25 11.42
C GLU A 777 -30.13 -11.72 11.69
N LEU A 778 -30.37 -12.41 12.81
CA LEU A 778 -31.69 -12.91 13.23
C LEU A 778 -32.72 -11.83 13.61
N THR A 779 -32.25 -10.62 13.93
CA THR A 779 -33.10 -9.47 14.30
C THR A 779 -33.33 -8.50 13.14
N LYS A 780 -32.50 -8.56 12.09
CA LYS A 780 -32.50 -7.67 10.91
C LYS A 780 -33.85 -7.55 10.18
N GLU A 781 -34.65 -8.61 10.12
CA GLU A 781 -35.92 -8.64 9.37
C GLU A 781 -37.15 -8.27 10.21
N ARG A 782 -37.04 -8.29 11.54
CA ARG A 782 -38.19 -8.11 12.48
C ARG A 782 -37.99 -7.01 13.52
N ASN A 783 -36.81 -6.40 13.57
CA ASN A 783 -36.24 -5.66 14.70
C ASN A 783 -35.99 -6.53 15.94
N ALA A 784 -35.02 -6.15 16.77
CA ALA A 784 -34.72 -6.85 18.02
C ALA A 784 -35.86 -6.67 19.04
N THR A 785 -36.20 -7.72 19.78
CA THR A 785 -36.96 -7.59 21.03
C THR A 785 -36.10 -6.95 22.12
N ALA A 786 -36.72 -6.45 23.19
CA ALA A 786 -35.99 -5.80 24.28
C ALA A 786 -34.97 -6.73 24.99
N ALA A 787 -35.17 -8.05 24.96
CA ALA A 787 -34.19 -9.02 25.44
C ALA A 787 -33.03 -9.17 24.46
N GLU A 788 -33.32 -9.41 23.18
CA GLU A 788 -32.29 -9.56 22.14
C GLU A 788 -31.44 -8.29 21.97
N GLN A 789 -32.00 -7.10 22.20
CA GLN A 789 -31.22 -5.85 22.23
C GLN A 789 -30.29 -5.78 23.44
N ALA A 790 -30.75 -6.18 24.63
CA ALA A 790 -29.90 -6.24 25.82
C ALA A 790 -28.76 -7.26 25.65
N ASP A 791 -29.02 -8.39 24.98
CA ASP A 791 -28.00 -9.38 24.63
C ASP A 791 -27.00 -8.83 23.60
N ILE A 792 -27.45 -8.06 22.59
CA ILE A 792 -26.58 -7.34 21.64
C ILE A 792 -25.68 -6.33 22.37
N ASP A 793 -26.25 -5.53 23.27
CA ASP A 793 -25.52 -4.50 24.00
C ASP A 793 -24.49 -5.13 24.96
N ALA A 794 -24.88 -6.20 25.67
CA ALA A 794 -24.00 -6.96 26.57
C ALA A 794 -22.86 -7.68 25.84
N LEU A 795 -23.13 -8.30 24.67
CA LEU A 795 -22.09 -8.89 23.83
C LEU A 795 -21.13 -7.81 23.29
N THR A 796 -21.65 -6.64 22.90
CA THR A 796 -20.84 -5.53 22.38
C THR A 796 -19.87 -4.99 23.44
N GLU A 797 -20.36 -4.76 24.67
CA GLU A 797 -19.53 -4.27 25.76
C GLU A 797 -18.55 -5.36 26.27
N GLY A 798 -18.98 -6.63 26.34
CA GLY A 798 -18.10 -7.75 26.70
C GLY A 798 -16.97 -8.01 25.67
N ILE A 799 -17.23 -7.79 24.38
CA ILE A 799 -16.20 -7.80 23.33
C ILE A 799 -15.23 -6.63 23.51
N LYS A 800 -15.72 -5.44 23.87
CA LYS A 800 -14.90 -4.25 24.15
C LYS A 800 -14.00 -4.48 25.36
N GLU A 801 -14.54 -4.94 26.49
CA GLU A 801 -13.76 -5.28 27.69
C GLU A 801 -12.73 -6.37 27.39
N SER A 802 -13.08 -7.40 26.61
CA SER A 802 -12.14 -8.46 26.22
C SER A 802 -11.01 -7.96 25.34
N ARG A 803 -11.26 -6.97 24.46
CA ARG A 803 -10.21 -6.30 23.66
C ARG A 803 -9.33 -5.37 24.50
N GLU A 804 -9.89 -4.71 25.50
CA GLU A 804 -9.12 -3.91 26.47
C GLU A 804 -8.17 -4.79 27.30
N ARG A 805 -8.66 -5.96 27.75
CA ARG A 805 -7.85 -6.99 28.42
C ARG A 805 -6.78 -7.62 27.51
N LEU A 806 -7.01 -7.74 26.20
CA LEU A 806 -5.97 -8.14 25.24
C LEU A 806 -4.85 -7.10 25.16
N GLY A 807 -5.20 -5.80 25.19
CA GLY A 807 -4.23 -4.71 25.34
C GLY A 807 -3.38 -4.88 26.61
N GLN A 808 -4.04 -4.98 27.76
CA GLN A 808 -3.38 -5.19 29.06
C GLN A 808 -2.45 -6.43 29.06
N ILE A 809 -2.83 -7.54 28.43
CA ILE A 809 -1.99 -8.74 28.27
C ILE A 809 -0.75 -8.44 27.39
N SER A 810 -0.88 -7.61 26.36
CA SER A 810 0.25 -7.16 25.54
C SER A 810 1.18 -6.21 26.29
N ASP A 811 0.63 -5.33 27.14
CA ASP A 811 1.39 -4.36 27.93
C ASP A 811 2.14 -5.05 29.08
N GLU A 812 1.48 -5.97 29.80
CA GLU A 812 2.11 -6.85 30.79
C GLU A 812 3.25 -7.67 30.17
N ARG A 813 3.05 -8.21 28.96
CA ARG A 813 4.07 -8.94 28.21
C ARG A 813 5.25 -8.04 27.86
N GLY A 814 4.99 -6.87 27.28
CA GLY A 814 6.05 -5.92 26.90
C GLY A 814 6.88 -5.49 28.12
N LEU A 815 6.24 -5.30 29.27
CA LEU A 815 6.91 -4.99 30.53
C LEU A 815 7.78 -6.15 31.02
N ALA A 816 7.29 -7.39 30.94
CA ALA A 816 8.08 -8.57 31.30
C ALA A 816 9.28 -8.78 30.35
N GLU A 817 9.11 -8.60 29.04
CA GLU A 817 10.22 -8.67 28.08
C GLU A 817 11.26 -7.55 28.32
N ASP A 818 10.82 -6.32 28.62
CA ASP A 818 11.72 -5.23 29.02
C ASP A 818 12.46 -5.52 30.34
N PHE A 819 11.78 -6.08 31.35
CA PHE A 819 12.42 -6.47 32.62
C PHE A 819 13.50 -7.54 32.42
N PHE A 820 13.25 -8.55 31.58
CA PHE A 820 14.23 -9.59 31.30
C PHE A 820 15.45 -9.05 30.52
N ALA A 821 15.24 -8.07 29.64
CA ALA A 821 16.34 -7.38 28.97
C ALA A 821 17.25 -6.61 29.97
N VAL A 822 16.68 -6.02 31.03
CA VAL A 822 17.45 -5.35 32.09
C VAL A 822 18.09 -6.36 33.05
N ALA A 823 17.39 -7.45 33.39
CA ALA A 823 17.91 -8.50 34.28
C ALA A 823 19.12 -9.23 33.67
N GLY A 824 19.11 -9.43 32.35
CA GLY A 824 20.19 -10.06 31.58
C GLY A 824 21.28 -9.10 31.07
N ASP A 825 21.23 -7.81 31.43
CA ASP A 825 22.30 -6.86 31.10
C ASP A 825 23.58 -7.20 31.88
N THR A 826 24.75 -7.10 31.23
CA THR A 826 26.06 -7.33 31.84
C THR A 826 26.39 -6.37 32.99
N ASP A 827 25.75 -5.20 33.04
CA ASP A 827 25.92 -4.23 34.14
C ASP A 827 25.04 -4.54 35.37
N THR A 828 24.11 -5.50 35.29
CA THR A 828 23.21 -5.87 36.41
C THR A 828 23.91 -6.79 37.41
N GLN A 829 24.13 -6.27 38.63
CA GLN A 829 24.84 -6.98 39.70
C GLN A 829 23.90 -7.78 40.63
N LEU A 830 24.38 -8.93 41.09
CA LEU A 830 23.63 -9.86 41.95
C LEU A 830 23.38 -9.26 43.35
N GLY A 831 22.11 -9.16 43.72
CA GLY A 831 21.62 -8.66 45.03
C GLY A 831 21.37 -7.15 45.10
N GLU A 832 21.99 -6.37 44.20
CA GLU A 832 21.86 -4.91 44.11
C GLU A 832 20.65 -4.47 43.28
N LEU A 833 20.29 -3.18 43.37
CA LEU A 833 19.22 -2.58 42.56
C LEU A 833 19.81 -1.74 41.42
N THR A 834 19.39 -2.02 40.18
CA THR A 834 19.84 -1.30 38.97
C THR A 834 19.59 0.21 39.05
N GLY A 835 20.25 0.97 38.16
CA GLY A 835 19.83 2.33 37.87
C GLY A 835 18.45 2.40 37.21
N MET A 836 18.01 3.62 36.89
CA MET A 836 16.84 3.89 36.05
C MET A 836 17.10 3.37 34.62
N ALA A 837 16.64 2.16 34.32
CA ALA A 837 16.55 1.68 32.95
C ALA A 837 15.24 2.19 32.31
N THR A 838 15.22 2.35 30.98
CA THR A 838 13.98 2.69 30.24
C THR A 838 13.62 1.52 29.33
N GLY A 839 12.43 0.95 29.51
CA GLY A 839 11.94 -0.16 28.69
C GLY A 839 11.85 0.22 27.21
N GLN A 840 12.22 -0.69 26.31
CA GLN A 840 12.17 -0.44 24.87
C GLN A 840 10.76 -0.60 24.32
N SER A 841 10.00 -1.58 24.83
CA SER A 841 8.59 -1.79 24.47
C SER A 841 7.67 -0.80 25.18
N THR A 842 7.83 -0.66 26.49
CA THR A 842 6.89 0.07 27.36
C THR A 842 7.24 1.54 27.57
N LYS A 843 8.50 1.94 27.39
CA LYS A 843 9.05 3.25 27.81
C LYS A 843 8.92 3.54 29.32
N ALA A 844 8.56 2.54 30.12
CA ALA A 844 8.49 2.65 31.58
C ALA A 844 9.90 2.74 32.20
N GLY A 845 9.98 3.29 33.39
CA GLY A 845 11.18 3.35 34.21
C GLY A 845 11.30 2.07 35.04
N LEU A 846 12.38 1.32 34.83
CA LEU A 846 12.53 -0.04 35.33
C LEU A 846 13.68 -0.10 36.34
N PHE A 847 13.41 -0.73 37.48
CA PHE A 847 14.37 -1.01 38.53
C PHE A 847 14.32 -2.50 38.84
N VAL A 848 15.41 -3.21 38.56
CA VAL A 848 15.52 -4.67 38.74
C VAL A 848 16.47 -4.98 39.89
N ARG A 849 16.14 -6.00 40.67
CA ARG A 849 16.98 -6.59 41.70
C ARG A 849 17.15 -8.08 41.44
N LEU A 850 18.26 -8.43 40.81
CA LEU A 850 18.61 -9.83 40.51
C LEU A 850 18.95 -10.58 41.79
N HIS A 851 18.26 -11.68 42.08
CA HIS A 851 18.49 -12.49 43.29
C HIS A 851 19.33 -13.73 43.02
N GLU A 852 19.04 -14.44 41.93
CA GLU A 852 19.71 -15.70 41.57
C GLU A 852 19.59 -15.92 40.05
N ILE A 853 20.61 -16.55 39.46
CA ILE A 853 20.53 -17.16 38.13
C ILE A 853 20.63 -18.67 38.37
N ILE A 854 19.55 -19.37 38.10
CA ILE A 854 19.43 -20.82 38.26
C ILE A 854 19.75 -21.45 36.90
N TRP A 855 20.62 -22.46 36.90
CA TRP A 855 20.84 -23.30 35.74
C TRP A 855 20.08 -24.62 35.96
N GLU A 856 19.01 -24.83 35.20
CA GLU A 856 18.34 -26.12 35.16
C GLU A 856 19.07 -27.02 34.15
N LYS A 857 19.33 -28.27 34.54
CA LYS A 857 19.95 -29.26 33.65
C LYS A 857 18.95 -30.36 33.34
N GLU A 858 18.45 -30.38 32.10
CA GLU A 858 17.62 -31.50 31.63
C GLU A 858 18.45 -32.79 31.46
N ASP A 859 17.88 -33.92 31.89
CA ASP A 859 18.49 -35.24 31.76
C ASP A 859 18.55 -35.76 30.30
N GLU A 860 17.85 -35.11 29.36
CA GLU A 860 17.82 -35.48 27.92
C GLU A 860 18.83 -34.69 27.04
N GLU A 861 19.85 -34.07 27.67
CA GLU A 861 20.90 -33.22 27.06
C GLU A 861 21.47 -33.76 25.73
N THR A 862 21.65 -35.08 25.59
CA THR A 862 22.30 -35.68 24.41
C THR A 862 21.42 -35.74 23.16
N SER A 863 20.11 -35.99 23.30
CA SER A 863 19.17 -36.03 22.16
C SER A 863 18.90 -34.63 21.62
N LEU A 864 18.72 -33.65 22.52
CA LEU A 864 18.52 -32.24 22.18
C LEU A 864 19.76 -31.65 21.50
N LEU A 865 20.96 -31.99 21.99
CA LEU A 865 22.22 -31.63 21.34
C LEU A 865 22.32 -32.20 19.92
N GLU A 866 22.00 -33.49 19.72
CA GLU A 866 22.00 -34.10 18.39
C GLU A 866 20.99 -33.46 17.42
N GLU A 867 19.83 -33.01 17.91
CA GLU A 867 18.83 -32.32 17.08
C GLU A 867 19.24 -30.88 16.76
N SER A 868 19.75 -30.12 17.74
CA SER A 868 20.30 -28.77 17.51
C SER A 868 21.45 -28.78 16.50
N ILE A 869 22.43 -29.70 16.65
CA ILE A 869 23.53 -29.85 15.70
C ILE A 869 23.00 -30.10 14.28
N LYS A 870 22.09 -31.07 14.10
CA LYS A 870 21.47 -31.35 12.78
C LYS A 870 20.68 -30.16 12.25
N GLY A 871 20.03 -29.38 13.13
CA GLY A 871 19.32 -28.15 12.79
C GLY A 871 20.26 -27.02 12.35
N LEU A 872 21.41 -26.85 13.00
CA LEU A 872 22.46 -25.89 12.62
C LEU A 872 23.11 -26.29 11.28
N GLU A 873 23.43 -27.57 11.12
CA GLU A 873 23.96 -28.14 9.86
C GLU A 873 22.98 -27.94 8.71
N ALA A 874 21.70 -28.27 8.89
CA ALA A 874 20.67 -28.06 7.87
C ALA A 874 20.46 -26.58 7.51
N ARG A 875 20.53 -25.67 8.49
CA ARG A 875 20.47 -24.20 8.25
C ARG A 875 21.68 -23.73 7.43
N ARG A 876 22.89 -24.07 7.85
CA ARG A 876 24.15 -23.67 7.18
C ARG A 876 24.30 -24.29 5.79
N ALA A 877 23.85 -25.53 5.60
CA ALA A 877 23.89 -26.21 4.31
C ALA A 877 22.92 -25.56 3.31
N ARG A 878 21.72 -25.19 3.78
CA ARG A 878 20.74 -24.44 2.99
C ARG A 878 21.26 -23.06 2.60
N GLU A 879 21.79 -22.30 3.56
CA GLU A 879 22.38 -20.98 3.31
C GLU A 879 23.56 -21.05 2.33
N SER A 880 24.47 -22.01 2.51
CA SER A 880 25.60 -22.28 1.59
C SER A 880 25.09 -22.58 0.18
N ARG A 881 24.04 -23.41 0.06
CA ARG A 881 23.40 -23.75 -1.21
C ARG A 881 22.76 -22.55 -1.89
N GLU A 882 21.99 -21.72 -1.18
CA GLU A 882 21.37 -20.52 -1.76
C GLU A 882 22.42 -19.49 -2.19
N ASN A 883 23.43 -19.22 -1.36
CA ASN A 883 24.50 -18.27 -1.66
C ASN A 883 25.32 -18.69 -2.90
N LEU A 884 25.73 -19.97 -2.96
CA LEU A 884 26.45 -20.50 -4.13
C LEU A 884 25.56 -20.54 -5.37
N LEU A 885 24.28 -20.90 -5.25
CA LEU A 885 23.37 -20.88 -6.40
C LEU A 885 23.12 -19.46 -6.91
N SER A 886 23.01 -18.45 -6.03
CA SER A 886 22.88 -17.03 -6.44
C SER A 886 24.12 -16.54 -7.17
N ASP A 887 25.32 -16.76 -6.62
CA ASP A 887 26.60 -16.42 -7.26
C ASP A 887 26.74 -17.01 -8.67
N TRP A 888 26.33 -18.28 -8.86
CA TRP A 888 26.35 -18.91 -10.18
C TRP A 888 25.22 -18.42 -11.11
N ILE A 889 24.04 -18.03 -10.60
CA ILE A 889 22.99 -17.37 -11.41
C ILE A 889 23.44 -15.97 -11.83
N GLU A 890 24.09 -15.21 -10.95
CA GLU A 890 24.62 -13.87 -11.26
C GLU A 890 25.74 -13.95 -12.30
N LYS A 891 26.71 -14.87 -12.14
CA LYS A 891 27.73 -15.20 -13.16
C LYS A 891 27.14 -15.65 -14.49
N GLY A 892 25.99 -16.33 -14.46
CA GLY A 892 25.27 -16.74 -15.66
C GLY A 892 24.75 -15.56 -16.48
N ARG A 893 24.30 -14.50 -15.81
CA ARG A 893 23.78 -13.25 -16.39
C ARG A 893 24.89 -12.21 -16.71
N GLY A 894 26.01 -12.26 -15.97
CA GLY A 894 27.11 -11.29 -16.07
C GLY A 894 28.32 -11.82 -16.82
N ASN A 895 28.35 -11.65 -18.15
CA ASN A 895 29.51 -12.02 -18.97
C ASN A 895 29.82 -10.97 -20.07
N HIS A 896 30.41 -9.85 -19.63
CA HIS A 896 31.03 -8.80 -20.45
C HIS A 896 32.35 -8.37 -19.82
#